data_AF-A0A225NSA5-F1
#
_entry.id   AF-A0A225NSA5-F1
#
_cell.length_a   1.000
_cell.length_b   1.000
_cell.length_c   1.000
_cell.angle_alpha   90.00
_cell.angle_beta   90.00
_cell.angle_gamma   90.00
#
_symmetry.space_group_name_H-M   'P 1'
#
loop_
_entity.id
_entity.type
_entity.pdbx_description
1 polymer ?
#
loop_
_entity_poly.entity_id
_entity_poly.type
_entity_poly.pdbx_seq_one_letter_code
_entity_poly.pdbx_strand_id
1 'polypeptide(L)'
;MELFFLALLILIMAAALGSGFPVAFALPGAAIITITLAAVSGHYFAGNTDAFFHSGGPQQWLTAGVTNLRGVYWEVERDTLIAIPLFIFMGIMLQRSKIAEDLLVTMAQLFGPVPGGLGISVVFVGALLAATTGIVGATVVAMGLISLPAMLRNNYSQPLATGTIAASGTLGQIIPPSIVLIILADQLASATDQASTMRKALHKEATGELSMPSVFDVTSTSAGEMFLGAFVPGIVLVLIYMAFILIFAILRPKLAPAVPYTGHRDAAFWGQVFLTLVPPLALIFLVLGSIIAGIATVNQAGAIGAAGALIMAGYRLPDKDTPGLFIPALIGAVALGLIAFALSTYNMNVKAVLSMGTDMTGIWIGALATVLLLISLIWSGARVLKIENTMHEVMIETAKTTSLVFIILLGAAMLTAAFRAFGGEELVREFLNSLPGGFWSQFVIVMAVIFILGFFLDFIEIAVVVVPIVAPILLADPQANITAVWLGVMIGLNIQTSFLTPPFGFALFYLRGVAPPEVKTTSIYKGVIAFIVLQLAALGIVGYMPSLVNYLPNRVSLLSETAPPPRNPKLQLCLEDYVWDKLQQQEDALRGAISQARGLNVDVLPRRMAGDITEAFDDAETAIDTMSEIIAAEAAVDAAAPDFRPLLTEVRGIQKQVRDRRTHADDLLQRARYMNNESQAERRAELEAEAAELQAEADAIEATIPDEWADAYATFNALVQAEQRARNTYRRAADGSVEPVMELMSVLGSNAAFAELEDRLRGMEEIILNATPEEAEAALDGLGSAFNDVQGASGIASALSSARRDISRGRTDDALEEWREAIEEYDEQASWRGPAADALAPGLASYLDTISDTIGARQQPELSRDQALYLASCNSHHRDLSLNF
;
A
#
# COMPACT_ATOMS: atom_id res chain seq x y z
N MET A 1 33.47 -19.54 9.46
CA MET A 1 34.23 -18.26 9.53
C MET A 1 33.39 -17.07 9.06
N GLU A 2 32.40 -17.24 8.18
CA GLU A 2 31.45 -16.18 7.80
C GLU A 2 30.71 -15.58 9.02
N LEU A 3 30.20 -16.43 9.92
CA LEU A 3 29.57 -16.00 11.18
C LEU A 3 30.48 -15.14 12.07
N PHE A 4 31.81 -15.29 11.96
CA PHE A 4 32.74 -14.42 12.70
C PHE A 4 32.72 -13.00 12.13
N PHE A 5 32.72 -12.82 10.81
CA PHE A 5 32.63 -11.50 10.20
C PHE A 5 31.24 -10.87 10.37
N LEU A 6 30.19 -11.69 10.40
CA LEU A 6 28.85 -11.25 10.80
C LEU A 6 28.82 -10.75 12.25
N ALA A 7 29.39 -11.51 13.18
CA ALA A 7 29.50 -11.10 14.59
C ALA A 7 30.38 -9.85 14.74
N LEU A 8 31.46 -9.75 13.97
CA LEU A 8 32.32 -8.57 13.92
C LEU A 8 31.56 -7.34 13.40
N LEU A 9 30.72 -7.51 12.38
CA LEU A 9 29.88 -6.45 11.83
C LEU A 9 28.94 -5.91 12.91
N ILE A 10 28.23 -6.81 13.58
CA ILE A 10 27.31 -6.46 14.67
C ILE A 10 28.07 -5.80 15.83
N LEU A 11 29.25 -6.31 16.21
CA LEU A 11 30.06 -5.74 17.28
C LEU A 11 30.59 -4.34 16.95
N ILE A 12 31.12 -4.12 15.75
CA ILE A 12 31.61 -2.81 15.32
C ILE A 12 30.44 -1.83 15.28
N MET A 13 29.31 -2.24 14.73
CA MET A 13 28.09 -1.43 14.68
C MET A 13 27.61 -1.09 16.10
N ALA A 14 27.45 -2.09 16.98
CA ALA A 14 27.00 -1.90 18.35
C ALA A 14 27.97 -1.05 19.18
N ALA A 15 29.27 -1.22 19.01
CA ALA A 15 30.28 -0.40 19.68
C ALA A 15 30.27 1.05 19.19
N ALA A 16 30.16 1.27 17.87
CA ALA A 16 30.06 2.61 17.30
C ALA A 16 28.80 3.32 17.81
N LEU A 17 27.63 2.67 17.74
CA LEU A 17 26.37 3.22 18.21
C LEU A 17 26.38 3.44 19.74
N GLY A 18 26.89 2.48 20.52
CA GLY A 18 27.00 2.58 21.96
C GLY A 18 27.96 3.68 22.44
N SER A 19 28.94 4.05 21.62
CA SER A 19 29.82 5.20 21.89
C SER A 19 29.16 6.56 21.61
N GLY A 20 27.94 6.57 21.05
CA GLY A 20 27.26 7.79 20.61
C GLY A 20 27.77 8.32 19.26
N PHE A 21 28.48 7.48 18.48
CA PHE A 21 28.93 7.86 17.15
C PHE A 21 27.73 8.04 16.21
N PRO A 22 27.71 9.05 15.32
CA PRO A 22 26.56 9.29 14.46
C PRO A 22 26.26 8.07 13.58
N VAL A 23 25.02 7.59 13.66
CA VAL A 23 24.52 6.40 12.95
C VAL A 23 24.81 6.46 11.45
N ALA A 24 24.58 7.64 10.86
CA ALA A 24 24.86 7.97 9.47
C ALA A 24 26.24 7.48 8.99
N PHE A 25 27.24 7.46 9.87
CA PHE A 25 28.58 6.96 9.57
C PHE A 25 28.87 5.59 10.18
N ALA A 26 28.21 5.25 11.30
CA ALA A 26 28.38 3.95 11.95
C ALA A 26 27.92 2.78 11.07
N LEU A 27 26.74 2.87 10.44
CA LEU A 27 26.19 1.78 9.62
C LEU A 27 27.04 1.47 8.37
N PRO A 28 27.32 2.45 7.46
CA PRO A 28 28.14 2.17 6.29
C PRO A 28 29.59 1.91 6.68
N GLY A 29 30.10 2.56 7.73
CA GLY A 29 31.45 2.34 8.23
C GLY A 29 31.66 0.90 8.70
N ALA A 30 30.74 0.36 9.51
CA ALA A 30 30.80 -1.03 9.96
C ALA A 30 30.74 -2.01 8.78
N ALA A 31 29.85 -1.77 7.82
CA ALA A 31 29.73 -2.57 6.60
C ALA A 31 31.01 -2.58 5.76
N ILE A 32 31.57 -1.41 5.45
CA ILE A 32 32.79 -1.29 4.64
C ILE A 32 33.98 -1.90 5.36
N ILE A 33 34.14 -1.62 6.65
CA ILE A 33 35.27 -2.13 7.45
C ILE A 33 35.23 -3.66 7.47
N THR A 34 34.06 -4.26 7.73
CA THR A 34 33.95 -5.72 7.82
C THR A 34 34.09 -6.43 6.48
N ILE A 35 33.48 -5.92 5.40
CA ILE A 35 33.68 -6.45 4.05
C ILE A 35 35.17 -6.38 3.67
N THR A 36 35.84 -5.25 3.96
CA THR A 36 37.27 -5.08 3.65
C THR A 36 38.12 -6.04 4.48
N LEU A 37 37.85 -6.17 5.77
CA LEU A 37 38.57 -7.11 6.64
C LEU A 37 38.35 -8.56 6.21
N ALA A 38 37.13 -8.94 5.81
CA ALA A 38 36.83 -10.26 5.28
C ALA A 38 37.59 -10.53 3.99
N ALA A 39 37.60 -9.58 3.05
CA ALA A 39 38.33 -9.72 1.79
C ALA A 39 39.84 -9.83 1.99
N VAL A 40 40.42 -8.98 2.83
CA VAL A 40 41.86 -8.99 3.16
C VAL A 40 42.22 -10.30 3.86
N SER A 41 41.43 -10.71 4.85
CA SER A 41 41.66 -11.97 5.55
C SER A 41 41.53 -13.16 4.60
N GLY A 42 40.54 -13.16 3.71
CA GLY A 42 40.34 -14.21 2.71
C GLY A 42 41.57 -14.35 1.80
N HIS A 43 42.11 -13.22 1.33
CA HIS A 43 43.32 -13.20 0.52
C HIS A 43 44.53 -13.80 1.26
N TYR A 44 44.78 -13.41 2.51
CA TYR A 44 45.95 -13.86 3.27
C TYR A 44 45.83 -15.29 3.83
N PHE A 45 44.65 -15.70 4.31
CA PHE A 45 44.47 -16.98 5.00
C PHE A 45 43.95 -18.10 4.10
N ALA A 46 43.16 -17.78 3.07
CA ALA A 46 42.51 -18.76 2.20
C ALA A 46 42.94 -18.64 0.72
N GLY A 47 43.77 -17.65 0.37
CA GLY A 47 44.24 -17.42 -1.00
C GLY A 47 43.17 -16.90 -1.96
N ASN A 48 41.95 -16.62 -1.47
CA ASN A 48 40.83 -16.09 -2.25
C ASN A 48 40.09 -15.01 -1.44
N THR A 49 39.82 -13.86 -2.06
CA THR A 49 39.07 -12.75 -1.45
C THR A 49 37.63 -13.11 -1.08
N ASP A 50 37.07 -14.14 -1.73
CA ASP A 50 35.66 -14.52 -1.60
C ASP A 50 35.45 -15.55 -0.47
N ALA A 51 36.53 -16.07 0.12
CA ALA A 51 36.50 -17.23 1.01
C ALA A 51 35.68 -17.08 2.30
N PHE A 52 35.38 -15.84 2.72
CA PHE A 52 34.63 -15.56 3.96
C PHE A 52 33.28 -14.89 3.70
N PHE A 53 32.77 -14.99 2.47
CA PHE A 53 31.44 -14.54 2.08
C PHE A 53 30.54 -15.76 1.88
N HIS A 54 29.29 -15.64 2.33
CA HIS A 54 28.28 -16.70 2.22
C HIS A 54 27.88 -16.95 0.77
N SER A 55 27.75 -15.87 -0.01
CA SER A 55 27.53 -15.93 -1.46
C SER A 55 28.23 -14.76 -2.13
N GLY A 56 28.71 -14.93 -3.36
CA GLY A 56 29.39 -13.88 -4.10
C GLY A 56 30.74 -13.42 -3.50
N GLY A 57 31.25 -12.29 -4.00
CA GLY A 57 32.52 -11.70 -3.59
C GLY A 57 32.41 -10.26 -3.05
N PRO A 58 33.49 -9.69 -2.48
CA PRO A 58 33.48 -8.36 -1.88
C PRO A 58 33.14 -7.26 -2.89
N GLN A 59 33.60 -7.39 -4.15
CA GLN A 59 33.26 -6.44 -5.21
C GLN A 59 31.75 -6.45 -5.50
N GLN A 60 31.14 -7.64 -5.60
CA GLN A 60 29.72 -7.76 -5.89
C GLN A 60 28.87 -7.14 -4.78
N TRP A 61 29.20 -7.34 -3.51
CA TRP A 61 28.44 -6.77 -2.39
C TRP A 61 28.66 -5.27 -2.19
N LEU A 62 29.88 -4.77 -2.42
CA LEU A 62 30.12 -3.33 -2.44
C LEU A 62 29.38 -2.67 -3.61
N THR A 63 29.42 -3.27 -4.80
CA THR A 63 28.65 -2.79 -5.95
C THR A 63 27.15 -2.95 -5.73
N ALA A 64 26.67 -4.00 -5.07
CA ALA A 64 25.26 -4.18 -4.69
C ALA A 64 24.82 -3.06 -3.74
N GLY A 65 25.63 -2.74 -2.72
CA GLY A 65 25.39 -1.60 -1.84
C GLY A 65 25.32 -0.27 -2.61
N VAL A 66 26.22 -0.04 -3.57
CA VAL A 66 26.26 1.18 -4.40
C VAL A 66 25.15 1.22 -5.45
N THR A 67 24.74 0.08 -5.99
CA THR A 67 23.65 0.00 -6.99
C THR A 67 22.30 0.12 -6.32
N ASN A 68 22.10 -0.45 -5.12
CA ASN A 68 20.94 -0.17 -4.28
C ASN A 68 20.88 1.31 -3.92
N LEU A 69 22.01 1.92 -3.57
CA LEU A 69 22.13 3.37 -3.38
C LEU A 69 21.70 4.12 -4.65
N ARG A 70 22.19 3.72 -5.84
CA ARG A 70 21.77 4.35 -7.10
C ARG A 70 20.27 4.15 -7.37
N GLY A 71 19.70 2.98 -7.11
CA GLY A 71 18.27 2.70 -7.24
C GLY A 71 17.44 3.66 -6.38
N VAL A 72 17.83 3.85 -5.11
CA VAL A 72 17.16 4.78 -4.18
C VAL A 72 17.11 6.23 -4.68
N TYR A 73 18.07 6.70 -5.48
CA TYR A 73 18.14 8.09 -5.97
C TYR A 73 17.80 8.29 -7.46
N TRP A 74 17.97 7.27 -8.29
CA TRP A 74 17.87 7.36 -9.76
C TRP A 74 16.63 6.67 -10.31
N GLU A 75 15.94 5.83 -9.52
CA GLU A 75 14.59 5.37 -9.88
C GLU A 75 13.64 6.54 -9.72
N VAL A 76 13.26 7.13 -10.86
CA VAL A 76 12.22 8.15 -10.97
C VAL A 76 10.89 7.66 -10.36
N GLU A 77 10.73 6.35 -10.15
CA GLU A 77 9.55 5.71 -9.59
C GLU A 77 9.51 5.66 -8.04
N ARG A 78 10.63 5.92 -7.32
CA ARG A 78 10.63 6.02 -5.85
C ARG A 78 10.21 7.41 -5.36
N ASP A 79 9.07 7.87 -5.85
CA ASP A 79 8.49 9.20 -5.57
C ASP A 79 8.20 9.46 -4.07
N THR A 80 8.12 8.40 -3.26
CA THR A 80 7.78 8.48 -1.82
C THR A 80 8.84 9.19 -1.00
N LEU A 81 10.14 9.03 -1.30
CA LEU A 81 11.22 9.64 -0.53
C LEU A 81 11.35 11.15 -0.78
N ILE A 82 10.91 11.65 -1.94
CA ILE A 82 10.85 13.09 -2.25
C ILE A 82 9.86 13.81 -1.34
N ALA A 83 8.84 13.09 -0.85
CA ALA A 83 7.86 13.65 0.07
C ALA A 83 8.45 13.99 1.45
N ILE A 84 9.48 13.27 1.90
CA ILE A 84 10.10 13.45 3.23
C ILE A 84 10.57 14.90 3.45
N PRO A 85 11.42 15.50 2.57
CA PRO A 85 11.82 16.91 2.72
C PRO A 85 10.65 17.89 2.76
N LEU A 86 9.60 17.66 1.98
CA LEU A 86 8.44 18.55 1.91
C LEU A 86 7.61 18.51 3.20
N PHE A 87 7.42 17.32 3.77
CA PHE A 87 6.75 17.15 5.06
C PHE A 87 7.59 17.70 6.22
N ILE A 88 8.91 17.47 6.21
CA ILE A 88 9.83 18.08 7.18
C ILE A 88 9.74 19.60 7.12
N PHE A 89 9.77 20.18 5.92
CA PHE A 89 9.65 21.63 5.72
C PHE A 89 8.32 22.15 6.27
N MET A 90 7.20 21.52 5.92
CA MET A 90 5.87 21.88 6.41
C MET A 90 5.84 21.87 7.94
N GLY A 91 6.34 20.81 8.56
CA GLY A 91 6.39 20.66 10.00
C GLY A 91 7.18 21.74 10.72
N ILE A 92 8.43 21.96 10.28
CA ILE A 92 9.31 22.97 10.89
C ILE A 92 8.73 24.37 10.68
N MET A 93 8.14 24.65 9.51
CA MET A 93 7.46 25.92 9.23
C MET A 93 6.28 26.18 10.19
N LEU A 94 5.44 25.17 10.44
CA LEU A 94 4.31 25.28 11.38
C LEU A 94 4.77 25.43 12.83
N GLN A 95 5.87 24.77 13.21
CA GLN A 95 6.47 24.93 14.53
C GLN A 95 7.05 26.35 14.72
N ARG A 96 7.78 26.86 13.73
CA ARG A 96 8.44 28.17 13.77
C ARG A 96 7.46 29.34 13.65
N SER A 97 6.27 29.12 13.10
CA SER A 97 5.24 30.17 12.93
C SER A 97 4.39 30.46 14.19
N LYS A 98 4.79 29.97 15.37
CA LYS A 98 4.10 30.15 16.68
C LYS A 98 2.67 29.59 16.73
N ILE A 99 2.26 28.83 15.72
CA ILE A 99 0.94 28.18 15.65
C ILE A 99 0.75 27.19 16.82
N ALA A 100 1.80 26.46 17.16
CA ALA A 100 1.80 25.52 18.30
C ALA A 100 1.45 26.19 19.64
N GLU A 101 2.00 27.38 19.88
CA GLU A 101 1.77 28.13 21.11
C GLU A 101 0.33 28.67 21.16
N ASP A 102 -0.13 29.30 20.08
CA ASP A 102 -1.51 29.80 19.96
C ASP A 102 -2.54 28.68 20.13
N LEU A 103 -2.31 27.51 19.51
CA LEU A 103 -3.14 26.32 19.65
C LEU A 103 -3.21 25.85 21.10
N LEU A 104 -2.07 25.74 21.78
CA LEU A 104 -2.01 25.30 23.17
C LEU A 104 -2.78 26.25 24.09
N VAL A 105 -2.54 27.55 23.99
CA VAL A 105 -3.23 28.56 24.81
C VAL A 105 -4.74 28.52 24.57
N THR A 106 -5.16 28.43 23.31
CA THR A 106 -6.58 28.41 22.94
C THR A 106 -7.26 27.12 23.42
N MET A 107 -6.61 25.97 23.25
CA MET A 107 -7.14 24.68 23.75
C MET A 107 -7.15 24.61 25.27
N ALA A 108 -6.17 25.22 25.95
CA ALA A 108 -6.15 25.32 27.40
C ALA A 108 -7.32 26.19 27.93
N GLN A 109 -7.71 27.23 27.21
CA GLN A 109 -8.90 28.03 27.55
C GLN A 109 -10.20 27.26 27.28
N LEU A 110 -10.25 26.48 26.19
CA LEU A 110 -11.42 25.70 25.81
C LEU A 110 -11.70 24.56 26.81
N PHE A 111 -10.69 23.74 27.12
CA PHE A 111 -10.81 22.57 27.99
C PHE A 111 -10.46 22.86 29.46
N GLY A 112 -9.84 24.00 29.78
CA GLY A 112 -9.39 24.35 31.14
C GLY A 112 -10.40 24.12 32.26
N PRO A 113 -11.69 24.46 32.09
CA PRO A 113 -12.72 24.23 33.11
C PRO A 113 -13.02 22.75 33.41
N VAL A 114 -12.64 21.83 32.51
CA VAL A 114 -12.83 20.39 32.70
C VAL A 114 -11.71 19.86 33.61
N PRO A 115 -12.00 18.93 34.55
CA PRO A 115 -10.95 18.26 35.33
C PRO A 115 -9.92 17.59 34.42
N GLY A 116 -8.62 17.88 34.61
CA GLY A 116 -7.57 17.38 33.71
C GLY A 116 -7.49 18.10 32.36
N GLY A 117 -8.29 19.15 32.15
CA GLY A 117 -8.47 19.83 30.87
C GLY A 117 -7.19 20.31 30.20
N LEU A 118 -6.24 20.85 30.98
CA LEU A 118 -4.95 21.29 30.44
C LEU A 118 -4.11 20.10 29.91
N GLY A 119 -4.17 18.94 30.57
CA GLY A 119 -3.52 17.72 30.08
C GLY A 119 -4.16 17.20 28.79
N ILE A 120 -5.49 17.27 28.70
CA ILE A 120 -6.25 16.94 27.48
C ILE A 120 -5.84 17.88 26.33
N SER A 121 -5.71 19.18 26.59
CA SER A 121 -5.22 20.16 25.61
C SER A 121 -3.82 19.81 25.11
N VAL A 122 -2.91 19.36 26.00
CA VAL A 122 -1.56 18.93 25.61
C VAL A 122 -1.61 17.72 24.69
N VAL A 123 -2.42 16.70 25.01
CA VAL A 123 -2.56 15.51 24.14
C VAL A 123 -3.13 15.90 22.77
N PHE A 124 -4.17 16.73 22.75
CA PHE A 124 -4.81 17.13 21.50
C PHE A 124 -3.91 17.99 20.61
N VAL A 125 -3.28 19.02 21.19
CA VAL A 125 -2.35 19.90 20.45
C VAL A 125 -1.10 19.14 20.06
N GLY A 126 -0.58 18.30 20.94
CA GLY A 126 0.57 17.48 20.63
C GLY A 126 0.26 16.45 19.54
N ALA A 127 -0.94 15.87 19.49
CA ALA A 127 -1.41 15.03 18.37
C ALA A 127 -1.49 15.79 17.04
N LEU A 128 -1.98 17.03 17.07
CA LEU A 128 -2.09 17.90 15.90
C LEU A 128 -0.73 18.34 15.36
N LEU A 129 0.21 18.68 16.25
CA LEU A 129 1.57 19.06 15.89
C LEU A 129 2.41 17.85 15.46
N ALA A 130 2.20 16.71 16.13
CA ALA A 130 2.77 15.43 15.78
C ALA A 130 2.50 15.06 14.31
N ALA A 131 1.25 15.23 13.88
CA ALA A 131 0.81 14.98 12.51
C ALA A 131 1.53 15.84 11.47
N THR A 132 2.06 17.01 11.84
CA THR A 132 2.68 17.93 10.88
C THR A 132 4.19 17.87 10.88
N THR A 133 4.81 17.61 12.02
CA THR A 133 6.28 17.61 12.15
C THR A 133 6.90 16.26 11.86
N GLY A 134 6.28 15.15 12.26
CA GLY A 134 6.85 13.81 12.14
C GLY A 134 8.19 13.60 12.89
N ILE A 135 8.69 14.60 13.63
CA ILE A 135 9.97 14.59 14.34
C ILE A 135 9.69 14.66 15.83
N VAL A 136 9.74 13.49 16.48
CA VAL A 136 9.39 13.33 17.90
C VAL A 136 10.20 14.26 18.80
N GLY A 137 11.53 14.34 18.60
CA GLY A 137 12.39 15.14 19.46
C GLY A 137 12.07 16.62 19.44
N ALA A 138 11.85 17.20 18.26
CA ALA A 138 11.47 18.60 18.12
C ALA A 138 10.15 18.90 18.81
N THR A 139 9.15 18.04 18.64
CA THR A 139 7.82 18.19 19.26
C THR A 139 7.87 18.08 20.78
N VAL A 140 8.60 17.10 21.32
CA VAL A 140 8.74 16.93 22.77
C VAL A 140 9.47 18.12 23.40
N VAL A 141 10.54 18.63 22.76
CA VAL A 141 11.28 19.81 23.22
C VAL A 141 10.37 21.05 23.20
N ALA A 142 9.67 21.29 22.09
CA ALA A 142 8.76 22.44 21.95
C ALA A 142 7.62 22.38 22.97
N MET A 143 6.96 21.23 23.10
CA MET A 143 5.89 21.04 24.07
C MET A 143 6.39 21.06 25.52
N GLY A 144 7.61 20.61 25.78
CA GLY A 144 8.25 20.73 27.09
C GLY A 144 8.49 22.19 27.47
N LEU A 145 9.01 23.02 26.55
CA LEU A 145 9.26 24.44 26.81
C LEU A 145 7.97 25.25 27.03
N ILE A 146 6.90 24.94 26.29
CA ILE A 146 5.65 25.70 26.33
C ILE A 146 4.70 25.15 27.40
N SER A 147 4.44 23.84 27.40
CA SER A 147 3.36 23.23 28.20
C SER A 147 3.76 22.90 29.63
N LEU A 148 5.00 22.45 29.85
CA LEU A 148 5.44 22.01 31.18
C LEU A 148 5.37 23.15 32.22
N PRO A 149 5.88 24.37 31.94
CA PRO A 149 5.75 25.48 32.89
C PRO A 149 4.29 25.86 33.14
N ALA A 150 3.44 25.82 32.12
CA ALA A 150 2.01 26.12 32.24
C ALA A 150 1.28 25.10 33.14
N MET A 151 1.59 23.81 33.01
CA MET A 151 1.02 22.75 33.86
C MET A 151 1.48 22.90 35.32
N LEU A 152 2.78 23.14 35.55
CA LEU A 152 3.33 23.30 36.89
C LEU A 152 2.78 24.54 37.61
N ARG A 153 2.60 25.67 36.91
CA ARG A 153 1.96 26.88 37.46
C ARG A 153 0.51 26.63 37.91
N ASN A 154 -0.18 25.70 37.27
CA ASN A 154 -1.54 25.30 37.62
C ASN A 154 -1.57 24.10 38.59
N ASN A 155 -0.48 23.82 39.31
CA ASN A 155 -0.40 22.76 40.32
C ASN A 155 -0.68 21.34 39.79
N TYR A 156 -0.39 21.06 38.51
CA TYR A 156 -0.39 19.68 38.03
C TYR A 156 0.75 18.89 38.67
N SER A 157 0.48 17.61 38.98
CA SER A 157 1.52 16.72 39.48
C SER A 157 2.64 16.55 38.46
N GLN A 158 3.90 16.65 38.91
CA GLN A 158 5.06 16.54 38.01
C GLN A 158 5.03 15.26 37.16
N PRO A 159 4.73 14.05 37.71
CA PRO A 159 4.72 12.83 36.90
C PRO A 159 3.63 12.84 35.83
N LEU A 160 2.43 13.33 36.13
CA LEU A 160 1.38 13.40 35.13
C LEU A 160 1.75 14.37 34.01
N ALA A 161 2.22 15.57 34.36
CA ALA A 161 2.60 16.59 33.38
C ALA A 161 3.71 16.12 32.44
N THR A 162 4.77 15.54 32.98
CA THR A 162 5.89 15.04 32.17
C THR A 162 5.52 13.81 31.36
N GLY A 163 4.74 12.89 31.93
CA GLY A 163 4.23 11.71 31.22
C GLY A 163 3.35 12.11 30.04
N THR A 164 2.40 13.03 30.24
CA THR A 164 1.52 13.53 29.17
C THR A 164 2.28 14.20 28.04
N ILE A 165 3.27 15.06 28.35
CA ILE A 165 4.06 15.76 27.34
C ILE A 165 4.93 14.77 26.55
N ALA A 166 5.63 13.87 27.24
CA ALA A 166 6.46 12.86 26.59
C ALA A 166 5.62 11.97 25.67
N ALA A 167 4.53 11.41 26.18
CA ALA A 167 3.66 10.52 25.41
C ALA A 167 3.05 11.24 24.21
N SER A 168 2.55 12.47 24.40
CA SER A 168 1.95 13.25 23.33
C SER A 168 2.94 13.61 22.23
N GLY A 169 4.22 13.84 22.54
CA GLY A 169 5.22 14.15 21.52
C GLY A 169 5.60 12.96 20.64
N THR A 170 5.39 11.72 21.11
CA THR A 170 5.61 10.51 20.30
C THR A 170 4.48 10.16 19.35
N LEU A 171 3.31 10.82 19.48
CA LEU A 171 2.16 10.59 18.60
C LEU A 171 2.47 10.84 17.11
N GLY A 172 3.51 11.63 16.79
CA GLY A 172 3.92 11.94 15.42
C GLY A 172 4.44 10.75 14.62
N GLN A 173 4.74 9.65 15.31
CA GLN A 173 5.15 8.42 14.65
C GLN A 173 3.98 7.65 14.03
N ILE A 174 2.75 7.84 14.52
CA ILE A 174 1.59 7.07 14.06
C ILE A 174 0.49 7.95 13.44
N ILE A 175 0.37 9.21 13.85
CA ILE A 175 -0.68 10.10 13.32
C ILE A 175 -0.25 10.63 11.95
N PRO A 176 -1.01 10.37 10.87
CA PRO A 176 -0.69 10.86 9.53
C PRO A 176 -0.83 12.39 9.39
N PRO A 177 -0.05 13.04 8.50
CA PRO A 177 1.07 12.49 7.71
C PRO A 177 2.34 12.23 8.55
N SER A 178 2.85 11.00 8.52
CA SER A 178 4.00 10.61 9.36
C SER A 178 5.20 10.16 8.52
N ILE A 179 6.37 10.73 8.79
CA ILE A 179 7.64 10.34 8.14
C ILE A 179 7.98 8.87 8.44
N VAL A 180 7.67 8.39 9.65
CA VAL A 180 7.89 6.99 10.05
C VAL A 180 7.13 6.06 9.12
N LEU A 181 5.84 6.35 8.90
CA LEU A 181 4.98 5.55 8.03
C LEU A 181 5.38 5.63 6.56
N ILE A 182 5.90 6.77 6.07
CA ILE A 182 6.44 6.88 4.71
C ILE A 182 7.62 5.93 4.52
N ILE A 183 8.56 5.91 5.47
CA ILE A 183 9.74 5.03 5.39
C ILE A 183 9.32 3.56 5.54
N LEU A 184 8.42 3.24 6.48
CA LEU A 184 7.91 1.88 6.63
C LEU A 184 7.18 1.40 5.38
N ALA A 185 6.43 2.26 4.69
CA ALA A 185 5.77 1.91 3.43
C ALA A 185 6.77 1.38 2.39
N ASP A 186 7.85 2.12 2.15
CA ASP A 186 8.89 1.77 1.18
C ASP A 186 9.60 0.47 1.56
N GLN A 187 9.97 0.32 2.84
CA GLN A 187 10.66 -0.87 3.32
C GLN A 187 9.75 -2.11 3.31
N LEU A 188 8.46 -1.93 3.61
CA LEU A 188 7.48 -3.01 3.55
C LEU A 188 7.11 -3.39 2.11
N ALA A 189 7.04 -2.43 1.18
CA ALA A 189 6.82 -2.73 -0.23
C ALA A 189 7.94 -3.64 -0.78
N SER A 190 9.20 -3.32 -0.49
CA SER A 190 10.32 -4.20 -0.84
C SER A 190 10.27 -5.55 -0.11
N ALA A 191 9.82 -5.56 1.14
CA ALA A 191 9.66 -6.80 1.90
C ALA A 191 8.54 -7.69 1.36
N THR A 192 7.44 -7.12 0.86
CA THR A 192 6.34 -7.87 0.26
C THR A 192 6.75 -8.55 -1.04
N ASP A 193 7.60 -7.94 -1.85
CA ASP A 193 8.09 -8.57 -3.08
C ASP A 193 8.99 -9.79 -2.78
N GLN A 194 9.82 -9.68 -1.74
CA GLN A 194 10.63 -10.79 -1.24
C GLN A 194 9.74 -11.90 -0.65
N ALA A 195 8.74 -11.53 0.15
CA ALA A 195 7.77 -12.48 0.71
C ALA A 195 6.94 -13.20 -0.36
N SER A 196 6.51 -12.48 -1.40
CA SER A 196 5.84 -13.03 -2.59
C SER A 196 6.70 -14.09 -3.27
N THR A 197 7.99 -13.80 -3.46
CA THR A 197 8.94 -14.73 -4.05
C THR A 197 9.12 -15.98 -3.19
N MET A 198 9.22 -15.81 -1.87
CA MET A 198 9.28 -16.92 -0.91
C MET A 198 8.00 -17.78 -0.95
N ARG A 199 6.81 -17.17 -0.99
CA ARG A 199 5.54 -17.91 -1.13
C ARG A 199 5.47 -18.69 -2.43
N LYS A 200 5.88 -18.11 -3.56
CA LYS A 200 5.92 -18.80 -4.85
C LYS A 200 6.81 -20.04 -4.82
N ALA A 201 7.97 -19.96 -4.16
CA ALA A 201 8.85 -21.11 -3.95
C ALA A 201 8.19 -22.18 -3.07
N LEU A 202 7.62 -21.78 -1.92
CA LEU A 202 6.93 -22.70 -1.00
C LEU A 202 5.75 -23.41 -1.66
N HIS A 203 4.92 -22.68 -2.41
CA HIS A 203 3.77 -23.26 -3.10
C HIS A 203 4.20 -24.28 -4.16
N LYS A 204 5.21 -23.94 -4.97
CA LYS A 204 5.76 -24.85 -5.98
C LYS A 204 6.31 -26.14 -5.36
N GLU A 205 6.95 -26.04 -4.20
CA GLU A 205 7.45 -27.19 -3.45
C GLU A 205 6.31 -28.04 -2.88
N ALA A 206 5.28 -27.39 -2.35
CA ALA A 206 4.15 -28.03 -1.69
C ALA A 206 3.23 -28.80 -2.63
N THR A 207 2.92 -28.23 -3.79
CA THR A 207 1.91 -28.74 -4.72
C THR A 207 2.53 -29.36 -5.98
N GLY A 208 3.79 -29.03 -6.29
CA GLY A 208 4.45 -29.36 -7.55
C GLY A 208 4.06 -28.45 -8.72
N GLU A 209 3.15 -27.49 -8.50
CA GLU A 209 2.68 -26.56 -9.54
C GLU A 209 3.70 -25.43 -9.78
N LEU A 210 4.01 -25.13 -11.05
CA LEU A 210 5.00 -24.11 -11.41
C LEU A 210 4.55 -22.67 -11.15
N SER A 211 3.24 -22.42 -11.05
CA SER A 211 2.66 -21.09 -10.91
C SER A 211 1.68 -21.06 -9.74
N MET A 212 1.92 -20.16 -8.78
CA MET A 212 1.02 -19.92 -7.67
C MET A 212 -0.14 -19.00 -8.10
N PRO A 213 -1.40 -19.32 -7.77
CA PRO A 213 -2.52 -18.40 -7.95
C PRO A 213 -2.28 -17.04 -7.28
N SER A 214 -2.70 -15.96 -7.95
CA SER A 214 -2.49 -14.58 -7.46
C SER A 214 -3.26 -14.24 -6.17
N VAL A 215 -4.24 -15.06 -5.79
CA VAL A 215 -4.96 -14.97 -4.50
C VAL A 215 -4.08 -15.28 -3.30
N PHE A 216 -3.00 -16.05 -3.47
CA PHE A 216 -2.07 -16.40 -2.41
C PHE A 216 -0.87 -15.45 -2.33
N ASP A 217 -0.80 -14.49 -3.25
CA ASP A 217 0.29 -13.53 -3.32
C ASP A 217 0.21 -12.49 -2.19
N VAL A 218 1.36 -12.00 -1.75
CA VAL A 218 1.46 -10.96 -0.71
C VAL A 218 1.11 -9.62 -1.35
N THR A 219 0.13 -8.92 -0.80
CA THR A 219 -0.25 -7.60 -1.28
C THR A 219 0.77 -6.56 -0.83
N SER A 220 1.35 -5.83 -1.79
CA SER A 220 2.25 -4.71 -1.53
C SER A 220 1.52 -3.54 -0.87
N THR A 221 2.27 -2.56 -0.38
CA THR A 221 1.69 -1.39 0.28
C THR A 221 2.25 -0.08 -0.24
N SER A 222 1.48 1.00 -0.12
CA SER A 222 1.90 2.37 -0.41
C SER A 222 1.89 3.27 0.83
N ALA A 223 2.55 4.43 0.75
CA ALA A 223 2.54 5.41 1.84
C ALA A 223 1.12 5.97 2.12
N GLY A 224 0.26 6.07 1.09
CA GLY A 224 -1.14 6.49 1.29
C GLY A 224 -1.96 5.45 2.06
N GLU A 225 -1.77 4.17 1.75
CA GLU A 225 -2.41 3.07 2.48
C GLU A 225 -1.92 2.96 3.92
N MET A 226 -0.61 3.17 4.15
CA MET A 226 -0.05 3.30 5.50
C MET A 226 -0.73 4.39 6.31
N PHE A 227 -0.94 5.57 5.71
CA PHE A 227 -1.62 6.68 6.38
C PHE A 227 -3.07 6.33 6.71
N LEU A 228 -3.80 5.75 5.76
CA LEU A 228 -5.18 5.29 5.99
C LEU A 228 -5.24 4.23 7.09
N GLY A 229 -4.33 3.26 7.08
CA GLY A 229 -4.30 2.17 8.06
C GLY A 229 -3.92 2.63 9.46
N ALA A 230 -3.05 3.64 9.58
CA ALA A 230 -2.64 4.19 10.87
C ALA A 230 -3.63 5.21 11.45
N PHE A 231 -4.53 5.78 10.62
CA PHE A 231 -5.43 6.86 11.04
C PHE A 231 -6.36 6.46 12.20
N VAL A 232 -7.05 5.31 12.08
CA VAL A 232 -7.97 4.82 13.12
C VAL A 232 -7.21 4.43 14.39
N PRO A 233 -6.14 3.60 14.35
CA PRO A 233 -5.28 3.34 15.51
C PRO A 233 -4.74 4.60 16.19
N GLY A 234 -4.33 5.61 15.41
CA GLY A 234 -3.85 6.89 15.92
C GLY A 234 -4.92 7.64 16.72
N ILE A 235 -6.15 7.72 16.20
CA ILE A 235 -7.28 8.31 16.92
C ILE A 235 -7.61 7.51 18.18
N VAL A 236 -7.65 6.17 18.10
CA VAL A 236 -7.89 5.30 19.25
C VAL A 236 -6.88 5.59 20.36
N LEU A 237 -5.59 5.73 20.02
CA LEU A 237 -4.54 6.04 20.99
C LEU A 237 -4.75 7.43 21.64
N VAL A 238 -5.05 8.45 20.86
CA VAL A 238 -5.35 9.80 21.36
C VAL A 238 -6.54 9.78 22.31
N LEU A 239 -7.61 9.07 21.95
CA LEU A 239 -8.82 8.95 22.77
C LEU A 239 -8.54 8.20 24.08
N ILE A 240 -7.74 7.12 24.03
CA ILE A 240 -7.32 6.37 25.23
C ILE A 240 -6.53 7.28 26.17
N TYR A 241 -5.62 8.12 25.65
CA TYR A 241 -4.86 9.08 26.47
C TYR A 241 -5.76 10.15 27.09
N MET A 242 -6.66 10.75 26.32
CA MET A 242 -7.60 11.77 26.82
C MET A 242 -8.53 11.17 27.87
N ALA A 243 -9.07 9.97 27.62
CA ALA A 243 -9.92 9.25 28.57
C ALA A 243 -9.17 8.92 29.86
N PHE A 244 -7.93 8.45 29.78
CA PHE A 244 -7.10 8.20 30.95
C PHE A 244 -6.89 9.47 31.79
N ILE A 245 -6.52 10.60 31.17
CA ILE A 245 -6.30 11.87 31.88
C ILE A 245 -7.60 12.33 32.55
N LEU A 246 -8.73 12.24 31.85
CA LEU A 246 -10.04 12.61 32.39
C LEU A 246 -10.43 11.74 33.59
N ILE A 247 -10.34 10.41 33.46
CA ILE A 247 -10.66 9.46 34.53
C ILE A 247 -9.71 9.69 35.73
N PHE A 248 -8.41 9.86 35.48
CA PHE A 248 -7.42 10.12 36.52
C PHE A 248 -7.71 11.45 37.26
N ALA A 249 -8.10 12.50 36.54
CA ALA A 249 -8.44 13.78 37.12
C ALA A 249 -9.74 13.74 37.95
N ILE A 250 -10.74 12.97 37.53
CA ILE A 250 -11.98 12.76 38.30
C ILE A 250 -11.69 12.00 39.59
N LEU A 251 -10.86 10.94 39.53
CA LEU A 251 -10.50 10.13 40.69
C LEU A 251 -9.54 10.87 41.64
N ARG A 252 -8.66 11.73 41.12
CA ARG A 252 -7.64 12.46 41.88
C ARG A 252 -7.57 13.95 41.49
N PRO A 253 -8.59 14.75 41.84
CA PRO A 253 -8.70 16.15 41.41
C PRO A 253 -7.56 17.04 41.91
N LYS A 254 -6.91 16.68 43.02
CA LYS A 254 -5.75 17.42 43.57
C LYS A 254 -4.49 17.32 42.69
N LEU A 255 -4.36 16.28 41.88
CA LEU A 255 -3.15 16.03 41.07
C LEU A 255 -3.28 16.59 39.64
N ALA A 256 -4.49 16.94 39.22
CA ALA A 256 -4.82 17.50 37.90
C ALA A 256 -6.02 18.46 38.03
N PRO A 257 -5.85 19.60 38.70
CA PRO A 257 -6.95 20.53 38.95
C PRO A 257 -7.47 21.17 37.65
N ALA A 258 -8.75 21.55 37.67
CA ALA A 258 -9.33 22.36 36.60
C ALA A 258 -8.80 23.80 36.69
N VAL A 259 -8.50 24.39 35.53
CA VAL A 259 -8.03 25.77 35.40
C VAL A 259 -9.25 26.66 35.14
N PRO A 260 -9.61 27.59 36.06
CA PRO A 260 -10.76 28.45 35.86
C PRO A 260 -10.52 29.40 34.68
N TYR A 261 -11.42 29.41 33.71
CA TYR A 261 -11.43 30.39 32.63
C TYR A 261 -12.13 31.67 33.11
N THR A 262 -11.40 32.78 33.15
CA THR A 262 -11.89 34.07 33.67
C THR A 262 -12.59 34.95 32.63
N GLY A 263 -12.64 34.53 31.36
CA GLY A 263 -13.29 35.26 30.27
C GLY A 263 -14.74 34.82 30.00
N HIS A 264 -15.47 35.58 29.18
CA HIS A 264 -16.78 35.19 28.66
C HIS A 264 -16.62 34.38 27.35
N ARG A 265 -17.49 33.39 27.12
CA ARG A 265 -17.53 32.57 25.89
C ARG A 265 -18.31 33.29 24.78
N ASP A 266 -17.88 34.50 24.46
CA ASP A 266 -18.55 35.38 23.50
C ASP A 266 -18.20 35.00 22.06
N ALA A 267 -18.87 35.64 21.08
CA ALA A 267 -18.58 35.43 19.66
C ALA A 267 -17.10 35.66 19.30
N ALA A 268 -16.42 36.59 19.98
CA ALA A 268 -15.00 36.86 19.79
C ALA A 268 -14.11 35.67 20.22
N PHE A 269 -14.45 34.98 21.31
CA PHE A 269 -13.75 33.78 21.76
C PHE A 269 -13.87 32.67 20.72
N TRP A 270 -15.09 32.40 20.25
CA TRP A 270 -15.33 31.39 19.21
C TRP A 270 -14.64 31.76 17.88
N GLY A 271 -14.59 33.04 17.53
CA GLY A 271 -13.81 33.53 16.38
C GLY A 271 -12.30 33.25 16.53
N GLN A 272 -11.73 33.47 17.71
CA GLN A 272 -10.33 33.12 17.99
C GLN A 272 -10.08 31.61 17.94
N VAL A 273 -10.98 30.81 18.54
CA VAL A 273 -10.91 29.34 18.47
C VAL A 273 -10.93 28.88 17.03
N PHE A 274 -11.86 29.39 16.22
CA PHE A 274 -11.98 29.06 14.81
C PHE A 274 -10.71 29.41 14.03
N LEU A 275 -10.21 30.65 14.13
CA LEU A 275 -9.02 31.10 13.41
C LEU A 275 -7.71 30.41 13.84
N THR A 276 -7.69 29.81 15.03
CA THR A 276 -6.50 29.13 15.55
C THR A 276 -6.52 27.65 15.22
N LEU A 277 -7.68 27.00 15.35
CA LEU A 277 -7.82 25.55 15.20
C LEU A 277 -8.09 25.12 13.74
N VAL A 278 -8.94 25.86 13.03
CA VAL A 278 -9.42 25.43 11.71
C VAL A 278 -8.33 25.47 10.65
N PRO A 279 -7.46 26.50 10.52
CA PRO A 279 -6.48 26.51 9.45
C PRO A 279 -5.46 25.35 9.49
N PRO A 280 -4.84 25.00 10.64
CA PRO A 280 -3.95 23.83 10.70
C PRO A 280 -4.67 22.51 10.41
N LEU A 281 -5.88 22.31 10.97
CA LEU A 281 -6.68 21.13 10.67
C LEU A 281 -7.08 21.08 9.19
N ALA A 282 -7.51 22.19 8.61
CA ALA A 282 -7.85 22.28 7.20
C ALA A 282 -6.66 21.94 6.31
N LEU A 283 -5.45 22.39 6.66
CA LEU A 283 -4.25 21.98 5.94
C LEU A 283 -4.02 20.47 6.03
N ILE A 284 -4.11 19.88 7.22
CA ILE A 284 -3.93 18.43 7.42
C ILE A 284 -4.99 17.64 6.65
N PHE A 285 -6.28 18.02 6.75
CA PHE A 285 -7.35 17.37 6.00
C PHE A 285 -7.24 17.59 4.50
N LEU A 286 -6.69 18.71 4.05
CA LEU A 286 -6.48 18.96 2.62
C LEU A 286 -5.33 18.11 2.07
N VAL A 287 -4.24 17.95 2.84
CA VAL A 287 -3.10 17.10 2.49
C VAL A 287 -3.48 15.62 2.57
N LEU A 288 -4.04 15.19 3.70
CA LEU A 288 -4.46 13.81 3.89
C LEU A 288 -5.64 13.48 2.96
N GLY A 289 -6.60 14.38 2.81
CA GLY A 289 -7.76 14.20 1.94
C GLY A 289 -7.39 14.08 0.47
N SER A 290 -6.37 14.81 -0.01
CA SER A 290 -5.90 14.67 -1.40
C SER A 290 -5.18 13.35 -1.65
N ILE A 291 -4.48 12.80 -0.64
CA ILE A 291 -3.90 11.45 -0.68
C ILE A 291 -5.02 10.40 -0.68
N ILE A 292 -5.97 10.53 0.25
CA ILE A 292 -7.08 9.58 0.44
C ILE A 292 -8.00 9.55 -0.80
N ALA A 293 -8.31 10.70 -1.37
CA ALA A 293 -9.16 10.79 -2.55
C ALA A 293 -8.44 10.40 -3.85
N GLY A 294 -7.15 10.03 -3.80
CA GLY A 294 -6.36 9.71 -4.99
C GLY A 294 -6.09 10.91 -5.91
N ILE A 295 -6.42 12.13 -5.46
CA ILE A 295 -6.23 13.37 -6.24
C ILE A 295 -4.74 13.71 -6.35
N ALA A 296 -3.98 13.44 -5.29
CA ALA A 296 -2.57 13.76 -5.22
C ALA A 296 -1.77 12.58 -4.65
N THR A 297 -0.63 12.28 -5.27
CA THR A 297 0.37 11.38 -4.71
C THR A 297 1.03 12.00 -3.47
N VAL A 298 1.72 11.19 -2.64
CA VAL A 298 2.27 11.65 -1.35
C VAL A 298 3.27 12.81 -1.51
N ASN A 299 4.05 12.84 -2.59
CA ASN A 299 4.94 13.96 -2.93
C ASN A 299 4.17 15.24 -3.31
N GLN A 300 3.13 15.12 -4.13
CA GLN A 300 2.25 16.24 -4.51
C GLN A 300 1.51 16.80 -3.29
N ALA A 301 0.96 15.93 -2.44
CA ALA A 301 0.33 16.30 -1.19
C ALA A 301 1.31 16.97 -0.23
N GLY A 302 2.56 16.50 -0.15
CA GLY A 302 3.64 17.17 0.57
C GLY A 302 3.90 18.59 0.06
N ALA A 303 3.89 18.81 -1.26
CA ALA A 303 4.07 20.15 -1.85
C ALA A 303 2.91 21.08 -1.51
N ILE A 304 1.68 20.57 -1.54
CA ILE A 304 0.48 21.29 -1.10
C ILE A 304 0.60 21.67 0.38
N GLY A 305 1.06 20.75 1.22
CA GLY A 305 1.33 20.97 2.65
C GLY A 305 2.37 22.07 2.89
N ALA A 306 3.52 21.99 2.22
CA ALA A 306 4.59 22.98 2.30
C ALA A 306 4.13 24.37 1.85
N ALA A 307 3.38 24.45 0.74
CA ALA A 307 2.81 25.69 0.24
C ALA A 307 1.80 26.29 1.24
N GLY A 308 0.89 25.47 1.78
CA GLY A 308 -0.08 25.90 2.78
C GLY A 308 0.56 26.37 4.09
N ALA A 309 1.58 25.67 4.58
CA ALA A 309 2.34 26.08 5.76
C ALA A 309 3.08 27.41 5.55
N LEU A 310 3.64 27.64 4.35
CA LEU A 310 4.28 28.91 4.00
C LEU A 310 3.27 30.08 4.00
N ILE A 311 2.09 29.87 3.40
CA ILE A 311 1.00 30.86 3.40
C ILE A 311 0.57 31.15 4.84
N MET A 312 0.44 30.11 5.68
CA MET A 312 0.08 30.28 7.09
C MET A 312 1.10 31.07 7.90
N ALA A 313 2.39 30.74 7.75
CA ALA A 313 3.47 31.49 8.37
C ALA A 313 3.46 32.97 7.94
N GLY A 314 3.12 33.25 6.68
CA GLY A 314 3.06 34.60 6.10
C GLY A 314 2.03 35.56 6.72
N TYR A 315 0.98 35.04 7.37
CA TYR A 315 0.01 35.85 8.11
C TYR A 315 0.06 35.66 9.64
N ARG A 316 0.78 34.65 10.15
CA ARG A 316 0.92 34.41 11.60
C ARG A 316 2.15 35.03 12.24
N LEU A 317 3.27 35.09 11.53
CA LEU A 317 4.49 35.72 12.03
C LEU A 317 4.40 37.25 12.19
N PRO A 318 3.74 38.02 11.28
CA PRO A 318 3.65 39.47 11.43
C PRO A 318 2.74 39.87 12.60
N ASP A 319 2.97 41.08 13.15
CA ASP A 319 2.09 41.66 14.16
C ASP A 319 0.66 41.82 13.64
N LYS A 320 -0.33 41.69 14.55
CA LYS A 320 -1.77 41.75 14.21
C LYS A 320 -2.19 43.07 13.54
N ASP A 321 -1.45 44.15 13.78
CA ASP A 321 -1.71 45.48 13.22
C ASP A 321 -1.11 45.69 11.82
N THR A 322 -0.43 44.68 11.26
CA THR A 322 0.19 44.79 9.93
C THR A 322 -0.88 44.95 8.84
N PRO A 323 -0.84 46.02 8.03
CA PRO A 323 -1.82 46.23 6.97
C PRO A 323 -1.71 45.12 5.92
N GLY A 324 -2.86 44.53 5.59
CA GLY A 324 -2.92 43.44 4.62
C GLY A 324 -2.39 42.09 5.13
N LEU A 325 -2.48 41.84 6.44
CA LEU A 325 -2.06 40.60 7.09
C LEU A 325 -2.54 39.34 6.33
N PHE A 326 -3.84 39.24 6.07
CA PHE A 326 -4.48 38.08 5.43
C PHE A 326 -4.54 38.15 3.90
N ILE A 327 -4.04 39.21 3.25
CA ILE A 327 -4.13 39.38 1.78
C ILE A 327 -3.48 38.20 1.03
N PRO A 328 -2.25 37.75 1.35
CA PRO A 328 -1.65 36.61 0.65
C PRO A 328 -2.50 35.34 0.77
N ALA A 329 -3.04 35.07 1.96
CA ALA A 329 -3.89 33.91 2.20
C ALA A 329 -5.21 33.99 1.42
N LEU A 330 -5.84 35.17 1.34
CA LEU A 330 -7.06 35.38 0.57
C LEU A 330 -6.82 35.20 -0.93
N ILE A 331 -5.71 35.74 -1.46
CA ILE A 331 -5.32 35.53 -2.87
C ILE A 331 -5.12 34.03 -3.14
N GLY A 332 -4.44 33.32 -2.23
CA GLY A 332 -4.23 31.87 -2.35
C GLY A 332 -5.55 31.10 -2.34
N ALA A 333 -6.49 31.43 -1.45
CA ALA A 333 -7.80 30.81 -1.39
C ALA A 333 -8.64 31.07 -2.65
N VAL A 334 -8.63 32.30 -3.17
CA VAL A 334 -9.31 32.65 -4.43
C VAL A 334 -8.67 31.92 -5.61
N ALA A 335 -7.33 31.83 -5.66
CA ALA A 335 -6.63 31.09 -6.69
C ALA A 335 -7.00 29.60 -6.67
N LEU A 336 -7.01 28.96 -5.50
CA LEU A 336 -7.44 27.56 -5.37
C LEU A 336 -8.91 27.37 -5.76
N GLY A 337 -9.79 28.30 -5.39
CA GLY A 337 -11.20 28.29 -5.81
C GLY A 337 -11.37 28.40 -7.33
N LEU A 338 -10.58 29.25 -7.99
CA LEU A 338 -10.58 29.37 -9.44
C LEU A 338 -10.02 28.12 -10.14
N ILE A 339 -8.97 27.50 -9.59
CA ILE A 339 -8.43 26.22 -10.09
C ILE A 339 -9.49 25.12 -9.97
N ALA A 340 -10.12 24.99 -8.80
CA ALA A 340 -11.17 24.00 -8.58
C ALA A 340 -12.37 24.21 -9.52
N PHE A 341 -12.81 25.45 -9.71
CA PHE A 341 -13.87 25.80 -10.65
C PHE A 341 -13.49 25.50 -12.10
N ALA A 342 -12.24 25.79 -12.50
CA ALA A 342 -11.75 25.49 -13.83
C ALA A 342 -11.73 23.99 -14.10
N LEU A 343 -11.23 23.18 -13.15
CA LEU A 343 -11.17 21.72 -13.24
C LEU A 343 -12.54 21.06 -13.21
N SER A 344 -13.50 21.60 -12.45
CA SER A 344 -14.85 21.02 -12.36
C SER A 344 -15.73 21.31 -13.57
N THR A 345 -15.45 22.40 -14.28
CA THR A 345 -16.34 22.93 -15.32
C THR A 345 -15.77 22.75 -16.73
N TYR A 346 -14.45 22.68 -16.88
CA TYR A 346 -13.77 22.65 -18.17
C TYR A 346 -12.76 21.51 -18.25
N ASN A 347 -12.68 20.86 -19.42
CA ASN A 347 -11.63 19.88 -19.72
C ASN A 347 -10.30 20.60 -20.01
N MET A 348 -9.36 20.57 -19.06
CA MET A 348 -8.07 21.27 -19.14
C MET A 348 -7.02 20.57 -20.03
N ASN A 349 -7.42 20.00 -21.17
CA ASN A 349 -6.51 19.34 -22.09
C ASN A 349 -6.09 20.26 -23.24
N VAL A 350 -4.87 20.79 -23.16
CA VAL A 350 -4.30 21.71 -24.16
C VAL A 350 -4.24 21.08 -25.56
N LYS A 351 -3.96 19.77 -25.67
CA LYS A 351 -3.90 19.08 -26.96
C LYS A 351 -5.29 18.95 -27.59
N ALA A 352 -6.30 18.59 -26.79
CA ALA A 352 -7.68 18.44 -27.27
C ALA A 352 -8.27 19.77 -27.78
N VAL A 353 -7.94 20.88 -27.11
CA VAL A 353 -8.39 22.22 -27.51
C VAL A 353 -7.81 22.66 -28.87
N LEU A 354 -6.55 22.33 -29.13
CA LEU A 354 -5.89 22.63 -30.40
C LEU A 354 -6.40 21.77 -31.57
N SER A 355 -6.88 20.54 -31.29
CA SER A 355 -7.39 19.63 -32.33
C SER A 355 -8.88 19.79 -32.63
N MET A 356 -9.71 20.20 -31.66
CA MET A 356 -11.18 20.20 -31.77
C MET A 356 -11.82 21.60 -31.78
N GLY A 357 -11.03 22.68 -31.65
CA GLY A 357 -11.56 24.05 -31.70
C GLY A 357 -12.47 24.45 -30.53
N THR A 358 -12.38 23.73 -29.41
CA THR A 358 -13.16 24.01 -28.18
C THR A 358 -12.72 25.29 -27.47
N ASP A 359 -13.58 25.80 -26.60
CA ASP A 359 -13.41 27.10 -25.92
C ASP A 359 -12.18 27.15 -24.98
N MET A 360 -11.30 28.13 -25.19
CA MET A 360 -10.00 28.33 -24.49
C MET A 360 -10.18 28.92 -23.08
N THR A 361 -11.40 29.25 -22.69
CA THR A 361 -11.76 29.94 -21.44
C THR A 361 -11.24 29.22 -20.19
N GLY A 362 -11.41 27.90 -20.11
CA GLY A 362 -10.94 27.10 -18.97
C GLY A 362 -9.42 27.18 -18.75
N ILE A 363 -8.64 27.17 -19.83
CA ILE A 363 -7.18 27.28 -19.78
C ILE A 363 -6.75 28.67 -19.29
N TRP A 364 -7.41 29.74 -19.75
CA TRP A 364 -7.11 31.10 -19.28
C TRP A 364 -7.44 31.30 -17.80
N ILE A 365 -8.57 30.77 -17.33
CA ILE A 365 -8.94 30.81 -15.91
C ILE A 365 -7.88 30.07 -15.08
N GLY A 366 -7.49 28.87 -15.50
CA GLY A 366 -6.44 28.09 -14.83
C GLY A 366 -5.07 28.78 -14.82
N ALA A 367 -4.67 29.41 -15.93
CA ALA A 367 -3.43 30.16 -16.02
C ALA A 367 -3.44 31.39 -15.08
N LEU A 368 -4.52 32.18 -15.09
CA LEU A 368 -4.68 33.31 -14.18
C LEU A 368 -4.64 32.87 -12.72
N ALA A 369 -5.36 31.80 -12.38
CA ALA A 369 -5.41 31.26 -11.04
C ALA A 369 -4.03 30.78 -10.57
N THR A 370 -3.26 30.13 -11.46
CA THR A 370 -1.87 29.71 -11.17
C THR A 370 -0.97 30.92 -10.90
N VAL A 371 -1.09 32.00 -11.68
CA VAL A 371 -0.34 33.24 -11.44
C VAL A 371 -0.70 33.86 -10.09
N LEU A 372 -1.99 33.91 -9.73
CA LEU A 372 -2.43 34.40 -8.42
C LEU A 372 -1.86 33.54 -7.28
N LEU A 373 -1.83 32.22 -7.43
CA LEU A 373 -1.23 31.32 -6.45
C LEU A 373 0.27 31.59 -6.27
N LEU A 374 1.01 31.79 -7.37
CA LEU A 374 2.43 32.16 -7.31
C LEU A 374 2.65 33.51 -6.61
N ILE A 375 1.81 34.50 -6.87
CA ILE A 375 1.87 35.80 -6.17
C ILE A 375 1.66 35.62 -4.66
N SER A 376 0.68 34.80 -4.26
CA SER A 376 0.42 34.47 -2.86
C SER A 376 1.64 33.82 -2.18
N LEU A 377 2.24 32.83 -2.84
CA LEU A 377 3.40 32.11 -2.31
C LEU A 377 4.65 32.98 -2.23
N ILE A 378 4.95 33.76 -3.27
CA ILE A 378 6.11 34.66 -3.30
C ILE A 378 5.97 35.74 -2.24
N TRP A 379 4.77 36.32 -2.08
CA TRP A 379 4.54 37.32 -1.04
C TRP A 379 4.69 36.71 0.36
N SER A 380 4.09 35.55 0.60
CA SER A 380 4.20 34.85 1.88
C SER A 380 5.66 34.50 2.19
N GLY A 381 6.38 33.93 1.22
CA GLY A 381 7.81 33.63 1.34
C GLY A 381 8.67 34.86 1.60
N ALA A 382 8.42 35.97 0.91
CA ALA A 382 9.15 37.22 1.14
C ALA A 382 8.91 37.79 2.54
N ARG A 383 7.71 37.61 3.13
CA ARG A 383 7.43 38.00 4.52
C ARG A 383 8.16 37.11 5.51
N VAL A 384 8.04 35.79 5.34
CA VAL A 384 8.68 34.80 6.23
C VAL A 384 10.20 34.90 6.18
N LEU A 385 10.78 35.28 5.04
CA LEU A 385 12.21 35.55 4.91
C LEU A 385 12.63 36.84 5.65
N LYS A 386 11.79 37.90 5.62
CA LYS A 386 12.10 39.18 6.27
C LYS A 386 11.92 39.14 7.79
N ILE A 387 10.97 38.34 8.29
CA ILE A 387 10.64 38.27 9.71
C ILE A 387 11.50 37.20 10.39
N GLU A 388 12.35 37.64 11.33
CA GLU A 388 13.23 36.77 12.14
C GLU A 388 14.14 35.83 11.30
N ASN A 389 14.30 36.09 10.00
CA ASN A 389 14.97 35.20 9.04
C ASN A 389 14.41 33.76 9.06
N THR A 390 13.12 33.61 9.39
CA THR A 390 12.47 32.33 9.69
C THR A 390 12.62 31.34 8.52
N MET A 391 12.44 31.80 7.28
CA MET A 391 12.56 30.94 6.09
C MET A 391 13.96 30.32 5.98
N HIS A 392 15.02 31.08 6.28
CA HIS A 392 16.39 30.58 6.21
C HIS A 392 16.64 29.52 7.28
N GLU A 393 16.16 29.73 8.51
CA GLU A 393 16.24 28.74 9.58
C GLU A 393 15.49 27.46 9.22
N VAL A 394 14.25 27.58 8.73
CA VAL A 394 13.43 26.43 8.30
C VAL A 394 14.15 25.66 7.19
N MET A 395 14.71 26.34 6.19
CA MET A 395 15.46 25.69 5.10
C MET A 395 16.71 24.97 5.60
N ILE A 396 17.47 25.56 6.52
CA ILE A 396 18.65 24.91 7.11
C ILE A 396 18.26 23.69 7.93
N GLU A 397 17.24 23.80 8.79
CA GLU A 397 16.78 22.67 9.60
C GLU A 397 16.19 21.55 8.73
N THR A 398 15.45 21.91 7.69
CA THR A 398 14.94 20.96 6.68
C THR A 398 16.10 20.25 5.99
N ALA A 399 17.09 20.99 5.49
CA ALA A 399 18.25 20.40 4.80
C ALA A 399 19.07 19.49 5.71
N LYS A 400 19.30 19.88 6.98
CA LYS A 400 20.01 19.06 7.96
C LYS A 400 19.27 17.77 8.28
N THR A 401 17.97 17.86 8.58
CA THR A 401 17.14 16.70 8.93
C THR A 401 17.01 15.76 7.74
N THR A 402 16.76 16.31 6.55
CA THR A 402 16.69 15.55 5.30
C THR A 402 18.03 14.85 5.01
N SER A 403 19.15 15.56 5.09
CA SER A 403 20.47 14.97 4.86
C SER A 403 20.78 13.82 5.84
N LEU A 404 20.38 13.96 7.11
CA LEU A 404 20.52 12.91 8.11
C LEU A 404 19.72 11.66 7.70
N VAL A 405 18.43 11.82 7.37
CA VAL A 405 17.56 10.70 6.94
C VAL A 405 18.17 9.98 5.72
N PHE A 406 18.59 10.74 4.70
CA PHE A 406 19.14 10.17 3.47
C PHE A 406 20.48 9.46 3.68
N ILE A 407 21.38 9.99 4.51
CA ILE A 407 22.65 9.30 4.81
C ILE A 407 22.38 8.02 5.60
N ILE A 408 21.39 8.00 6.50
CA ILE A 408 21.00 6.77 7.21
C ILE A 408 20.44 5.73 6.23
N LEU A 409 19.53 6.12 5.32
CA LEU A 409 19.00 5.22 4.29
C LEU A 409 20.13 4.59 3.44
N LEU A 410 21.09 5.41 3.04
CA LEU A 410 22.29 4.98 2.33
C LEU A 410 23.13 4.01 3.15
N GLY A 411 23.38 4.35 4.42
CA GLY A 411 24.14 3.54 5.36
C GLY A 411 23.52 2.16 5.60
N ALA A 412 22.20 2.12 5.71
CA ALA A 412 21.45 0.90 5.91
C ALA A 412 21.43 0.02 4.66
N ALA A 413 21.35 0.57 3.45
CA ALA A 413 21.50 -0.23 2.22
C ALA A 413 22.87 -0.95 2.16
N MET A 414 23.95 -0.28 2.57
CA MET A 414 25.27 -0.90 2.68
C MET A 414 25.33 -1.95 3.79
N LEU A 415 24.70 -1.68 4.94
CA LEU A 415 24.63 -2.63 6.04
C LEU A 415 23.85 -3.89 5.66
N THR A 416 22.68 -3.76 5.02
CA THR A 416 21.87 -4.88 4.54
C THR A 416 22.64 -5.70 3.51
N ALA A 417 23.37 -5.05 2.60
CA ALA A 417 24.26 -5.74 1.67
C ALA A 417 25.36 -6.52 2.42
N ALA A 418 26.04 -5.92 3.39
CA ALA A 418 27.07 -6.61 4.18
C ALA A 418 26.49 -7.75 5.03
N PHE A 419 25.34 -7.54 5.66
CA PHE A 419 24.64 -8.53 6.47
C PHE A 419 24.25 -9.75 5.62
N ARG A 420 23.71 -9.52 4.42
CA ARG A 420 23.38 -10.57 3.46
C ARG A 420 24.64 -11.26 2.92
N ALA A 421 25.72 -10.51 2.69
CA ALA A 421 27.01 -11.05 2.24
C ALA A 421 27.60 -12.10 3.20
N PHE A 422 27.34 -11.97 4.50
CA PHE A 422 27.80 -12.90 5.52
C PHE A 422 26.72 -13.92 5.96
N GLY A 423 25.60 -14.04 5.24
CA GLY A 423 24.55 -15.02 5.52
C GLY A 423 23.64 -14.65 6.70
N GLY A 424 23.61 -13.38 7.12
CA GLY A 424 22.82 -12.94 8.27
C GLY A 424 21.31 -13.11 8.09
N GLU A 425 20.80 -12.96 6.85
CA GLU A 425 19.38 -13.16 6.54
C GLU A 425 18.94 -14.60 6.80
N GLU A 426 19.72 -15.57 6.33
CA GLU A 426 19.43 -16.99 6.53
C GLU A 426 19.54 -17.37 8.01
N LEU A 427 20.53 -16.84 8.73
CA LEU A 427 20.65 -17.05 10.17
C LEU A 427 19.42 -16.58 10.94
N VAL A 428 18.90 -15.39 10.63
CA VAL A 428 17.69 -14.86 11.28
C VAL A 428 16.46 -15.67 10.86
N ARG A 429 16.37 -16.07 9.60
CA ARG A 429 15.30 -16.93 9.08
C ARG A 429 15.28 -18.28 9.79
N GLU A 430 16.41 -18.97 9.87
CA GLU A 430 16.55 -20.26 10.58
C GLU A 430 16.21 -20.11 12.06
N PHE A 431 16.74 -19.07 12.73
CA PHE A 431 16.43 -18.81 14.13
C PHE A 431 14.93 -18.62 14.35
N LEU A 432 14.28 -17.74 13.58
CA LEU A 432 12.84 -17.48 13.72
C LEU A 432 12.01 -18.73 13.40
N ASN A 433 12.43 -19.51 12.40
CA ASN A 433 11.76 -20.73 12.00
C ASN A 433 11.94 -21.89 12.98
N SER A 434 13.02 -21.89 13.77
CA SER A 434 13.27 -22.91 14.80
C SER A 434 12.42 -22.73 16.05
N LEU A 435 11.78 -21.56 16.21
CA LEU A 435 10.99 -21.24 17.39
C LEU A 435 9.68 -22.04 17.41
N PRO A 436 9.35 -22.71 18.53
CA PRO A 436 8.04 -23.33 18.69
C PRO A 436 6.95 -22.25 18.75
N GLY A 437 5.76 -22.52 18.19
CA GLY A 437 4.57 -21.66 18.31
C GLY A 437 4.14 -20.90 17.05
N GLY A 438 4.72 -21.20 15.88
CA GLY A 438 4.28 -20.69 14.57
C GLY A 438 4.39 -19.16 14.44
N PHE A 439 3.53 -18.58 13.59
CA PHE A 439 3.54 -17.13 13.32
C PHE A 439 3.53 -16.26 14.59
N TRP A 440 2.67 -16.57 15.57
CA TRP A 440 2.50 -15.70 16.74
C TRP A 440 3.73 -15.65 17.64
N SER A 441 4.48 -16.76 17.76
CA SER A 441 5.73 -16.73 18.52
C SER A 441 6.79 -15.91 17.81
N GLN A 442 6.92 -16.08 16.48
CA GLN A 442 7.81 -15.27 15.65
C GLN A 442 7.45 -13.78 15.74
N PHE A 443 6.18 -13.44 15.59
CA PHE A 443 5.68 -12.07 15.67
C PHE A 443 5.99 -11.42 17.03
N VAL A 444 5.67 -12.10 18.14
CA VAL A 444 5.92 -11.56 19.48
C VAL A 444 7.41 -11.38 19.74
N ILE A 445 8.26 -12.31 19.31
CA ILE A 445 9.71 -12.21 19.47
C ILE A 445 10.28 -11.08 18.63
N VAL A 446 9.87 -10.94 17.36
CA VAL A 446 10.27 -9.83 16.50
C VAL A 446 9.83 -8.49 17.09
N MET A 447 8.58 -8.39 17.59
CA MET A 447 8.11 -7.19 18.28
C MET A 447 8.93 -6.89 19.54
N ALA A 448 9.28 -7.90 20.34
CA ALA A 448 10.13 -7.72 21.51
C ALA A 448 11.55 -7.26 21.15
N VAL A 449 12.13 -7.80 20.07
CA VAL A 449 13.44 -7.38 19.57
C VAL A 449 13.40 -5.93 19.08
N ILE A 450 12.41 -5.56 18.27
CA ILE A 450 12.20 -4.18 17.82
C ILE A 450 12.02 -3.23 19.01
N PHE A 451 11.26 -3.66 20.02
CA PHE A 451 11.02 -2.90 21.23
C PHE A 451 12.30 -2.65 22.02
N ILE A 452 13.18 -3.66 22.17
CA ILE A 452 14.46 -3.50 22.86
C ILE A 452 15.43 -2.66 22.02
N LEU A 453 15.48 -2.87 20.71
CA LEU A 453 16.36 -2.13 19.81
C LEU A 453 16.04 -0.65 19.78
N GLY A 454 14.76 -0.26 19.86
CA GLY A 454 14.37 1.14 19.91
C GLY A 454 14.73 1.87 21.21
N PHE A 455 15.36 1.19 22.18
CA PHE A 455 16.00 1.88 23.30
C PHE A 455 17.31 2.55 22.87
N PHE A 456 17.97 2.02 21.84
CA PHE A 456 19.29 2.45 21.40
C PHE A 456 19.27 3.06 20.00
N LEU A 457 18.32 2.64 19.16
CA LEU A 457 18.20 3.02 17.76
C LEU A 457 17.00 3.94 17.54
N ASP A 458 17.17 4.90 16.64
CA ASP A 458 16.07 5.72 16.12
C ASP A 458 15.11 4.88 15.25
N PHE A 459 13.88 5.33 15.04
CA PHE A 459 12.89 4.62 14.23
C PHE A 459 13.35 4.46 12.79
N ILE A 460 14.10 5.44 12.27
CA ILE A 460 14.65 5.40 10.90
C ILE A 460 15.61 4.22 10.79
N GLU A 461 16.45 4.01 11.80
CA GLU A 461 17.41 2.91 11.83
C GLU A 461 16.70 1.56 11.88
N ILE A 462 15.71 1.41 12.75
CA ILE A 462 14.92 0.19 12.84
C ILE A 462 14.19 -0.08 11.53
N ALA A 463 13.55 0.93 10.96
CA ALA A 463 12.78 0.82 9.73
C ALA A 463 13.65 0.34 8.56
N VAL A 464 14.89 0.80 8.45
CA VAL A 464 15.74 0.48 7.29
C VAL A 464 16.67 -0.71 7.54
N VAL A 465 17.02 -1.00 8.80
CA VAL A 465 17.90 -2.13 9.14
C VAL A 465 17.11 -3.37 9.51
N VAL A 466 16.15 -3.24 10.43
CA VAL A 466 15.48 -4.40 11.03
C VAL A 466 14.33 -4.89 10.15
N VAL A 467 13.49 -3.97 9.64
CA VAL A 467 12.27 -4.34 8.89
C VAL A 467 12.58 -5.15 7.63
N PRO A 468 13.58 -4.81 6.78
CA PRO A 468 13.90 -5.63 5.61
C PRO A 468 14.37 -7.04 5.95
N ILE A 469 14.85 -7.27 7.16
CA ILE A 469 15.30 -8.59 7.62
C ILE A 469 14.09 -9.39 8.12
N VAL A 470 13.26 -8.80 8.99
CA VAL A 470 12.20 -9.55 9.69
C VAL A 470 10.86 -9.58 8.95
N ALA A 471 10.50 -8.52 8.22
CA ALA A 471 9.20 -8.40 7.57
C ALA A 471 8.98 -9.41 6.44
N PRO A 472 9.97 -9.69 5.55
CA PRO A 472 9.77 -10.70 4.51
C PRO A 472 9.44 -12.08 5.11
N ILE A 473 10.07 -12.43 6.23
CA ILE A 473 9.87 -13.70 6.92
C ILE A 473 8.45 -13.78 7.49
N LEU A 474 7.99 -12.74 8.18
CA LEU A 474 6.65 -12.69 8.76
C LEU A 474 5.53 -12.62 7.71
N LEU A 475 5.76 -11.93 6.60
CA LEU A 475 4.80 -11.79 5.50
C LEU A 475 4.73 -13.04 4.63
N ALA A 476 5.81 -13.82 4.56
CA ALA A 476 5.84 -15.07 3.79
C ALA A 476 4.97 -16.16 4.44
N ASP A 477 4.80 -16.15 5.77
CA ASP A 477 4.03 -17.17 6.49
C ASP A 477 2.55 -17.21 6.04
N PRO A 478 2.07 -18.34 5.48
CA PRO A 478 0.69 -18.47 5.02
C PRO A 478 -0.32 -18.68 6.16
N GLN A 479 0.09 -19.06 7.37
CA GLN A 479 -0.83 -19.35 8.49
C GLN A 479 -1.59 -18.12 8.95
N ALA A 480 -0.90 -16.99 9.07
CA ALA A 480 -1.52 -15.74 9.53
C ALA A 480 -1.91 -14.82 8.38
N ASN A 481 -1.28 -14.96 7.20
CA ASN A 481 -1.53 -14.15 6.00
C ASN A 481 -1.79 -12.66 6.29
N ILE A 482 -0.89 -12.06 7.06
CA ILE A 482 -1.04 -10.67 7.48
C ILE A 482 -0.84 -9.72 6.31
N THR A 483 -1.51 -8.57 6.33
CA THR A 483 -1.22 -7.50 5.38
C THR A 483 0.05 -6.76 5.77
N ALA A 484 0.80 -6.26 4.78
CA ALA A 484 1.90 -5.33 5.03
C ALA A 484 1.40 -4.07 5.74
N VAL A 485 0.15 -3.67 5.50
CA VAL A 485 -0.44 -2.50 6.14
C VAL A 485 -0.52 -2.66 7.65
N TRP A 486 -1.08 -3.79 8.07
CA TRP A 486 -1.20 -4.14 9.47
C TRP A 486 0.18 -4.29 10.14
N LEU A 487 1.13 -4.98 9.49
CA LEU A 487 2.48 -5.14 10.05
C LEU A 487 3.18 -3.80 10.26
N GLY A 488 3.09 -2.87 9.29
CA GLY A 488 3.69 -1.55 9.39
C GLY A 488 3.12 -0.71 10.53
N VAL A 489 1.79 -0.72 10.70
CA VAL A 489 1.13 -0.03 11.83
C VAL A 489 1.56 -0.63 13.17
N MET A 490 1.66 -1.96 13.26
CA MET A 490 2.12 -2.63 14.48
C MET A 490 3.57 -2.28 14.82
N ILE A 491 4.46 -2.28 13.82
CA ILE A 491 5.86 -1.84 13.98
C ILE A 491 5.90 -0.38 14.43
N GLY A 492 5.10 0.51 13.81
CA GLY A 492 5.03 1.93 14.17
C GLY A 492 4.58 2.16 15.62
N LEU A 493 3.52 1.49 16.07
CA LEU A 493 3.06 1.55 17.47
C LEU A 493 4.09 1.00 18.45
N ASN A 494 4.79 -0.08 18.07
CA ASN A 494 5.81 -0.69 18.91
C ASN A 494 7.05 0.21 19.06
N ILE A 495 7.55 0.76 17.96
CA ILE A 495 8.66 1.73 17.97
C ILE A 495 8.29 2.94 18.82
N GLN A 496 7.06 3.45 18.70
CA GLN A 496 6.57 4.55 19.53
C GLN A 496 6.62 4.24 21.03
N THR A 497 6.22 3.02 21.40
CA THR A 497 6.25 2.57 22.79
C THR A 497 7.69 2.46 23.31
N SER A 498 8.58 1.95 22.46
CA SER A 498 10.01 1.88 22.78
C SER A 498 10.62 3.25 23.06
N PHE A 499 10.28 4.27 22.26
CA PHE A 499 10.76 5.65 22.42
C PHE A 499 10.39 6.30 23.76
N LEU A 500 9.39 5.76 24.45
CA LEU A 500 8.93 6.21 25.76
C LEU A 500 9.45 5.37 26.92
N THR A 501 10.08 4.22 26.67
CA THR A 501 10.37 3.25 27.73
C THR A 501 11.72 3.52 28.41
N PRO A 502 11.77 3.69 29.76
CA PRO A 502 13.02 3.80 30.50
C PRO A 502 13.86 2.51 30.41
N PRO A 503 15.21 2.59 30.50
CA PRO A 503 16.01 3.75 30.92
C PRO A 503 16.43 4.69 29.78
N PHE A 504 16.27 4.30 28.51
CA PHE A 504 16.86 5.04 27.38
C PHE A 504 15.87 5.83 26.50
N GLY A 505 14.55 5.76 26.75
CA GLY A 505 13.55 6.39 25.90
C GLY A 505 13.90 7.83 25.48
N PHE A 506 14.20 8.03 24.20
CA PHE A 506 14.69 9.30 23.64
C PHE A 506 13.79 10.49 23.97
N ALA A 507 12.47 10.29 23.91
CA ALA A 507 11.50 11.31 24.27
C ALA A 507 11.67 11.78 25.73
N LEU A 508 12.04 10.89 26.64
CA LEU A 508 12.28 11.25 28.05
C LEU A 508 13.53 12.11 28.21
N PHE A 509 14.58 11.84 27.44
CA PHE A 509 15.81 12.64 27.46
C PHE A 509 15.63 14.01 26.80
N TYR A 510 14.89 14.07 25.69
CA TYR A 510 14.51 15.32 25.06
C TYR A 510 13.70 16.20 26.02
N LEU A 511 12.71 15.62 26.70
CA LEU A 511 11.95 16.33 27.73
C LEU A 511 12.85 16.75 28.90
N ARG A 512 13.74 15.87 29.36
CA ARG A 512 14.69 16.20 30.44
C ARG A 512 15.60 17.35 30.08
N GLY A 513 16.01 17.47 28.81
CA GLY A 513 16.85 18.56 28.31
C GLY A 513 16.22 19.95 28.45
N VAL A 514 14.89 20.04 28.46
CA VAL A 514 14.14 21.30 28.61
C VAL A 514 13.42 21.44 29.96
N ALA A 515 13.32 20.36 30.74
CA ALA A 515 12.62 20.37 32.01
C ALA A 515 13.38 21.22 33.06
N PRO A 516 12.65 22.02 33.87
CA PRO A 516 13.26 22.86 34.87
C PRO A 516 13.79 22.00 36.05
N PRO A 517 14.77 22.49 36.82
CA PRO A 517 15.52 21.68 37.79
C PRO A 517 14.66 21.09 38.91
N GLU A 518 13.46 21.62 39.16
CA GLU A 518 12.50 21.10 40.13
C GLU A 518 11.90 19.74 39.71
N VAL A 519 11.93 19.42 38.42
CA VAL A 519 11.42 18.17 37.85
C VAL A 519 12.55 17.13 37.81
N LYS A 520 12.48 16.15 38.70
CA LYS A 520 13.46 15.05 38.76
C LYS A 520 13.23 14.05 37.62
N THR A 521 14.29 13.42 37.14
CA THR A 521 14.22 12.32 36.16
C THR A 521 13.30 11.18 36.64
N THR A 522 13.29 10.91 37.95
CA THR A 522 12.38 9.92 38.54
C THR A 522 10.90 10.29 38.39
N SER A 523 10.56 11.59 38.43
CA SER A 523 9.21 12.07 38.15
C SER A 523 8.82 11.82 36.69
N ILE A 524 9.75 12.03 35.75
CA ILE A 524 9.55 11.74 34.32
C ILE A 524 9.31 10.24 34.10
N TYR A 525 10.17 9.38 34.65
CA TYR A 525 10.03 7.93 34.52
C TYR A 525 8.75 7.39 35.15
N LYS A 526 8.39 7.87 36.35
CA LYS A 526 7.13 7.47 36.99
C LYS A 526 5.91 7.92 36.19
N GLY A 527 6.00 9.08 35.54
CA GLY A 527 4.94 9.63 34.71
C GLY A 527 4.61 8.79 33.48
N VAL A 528 5.64 8.35 32.77
CA VAL A 528 5.47 7.66 31.49
C VAL A 528 4.96 6.22 31.62
N ILE A 529 5.17 5.55 32.76
CA ILE A 529 4.73 4.16 32.99
C ILE A 529 3.24 3.97 32.66
N ALA A 530 2.38 4.92 33.06
CA ALA A 530 0.95 4.83 32.76
C ALA A 530 0.70 4.85 31.25
N PHE A 531 1.39 5.72 30.51
CA PHE A 531 1.25 5.84 29.05
C PHE A 531 1.82 4.63 28.30
N ILE A 532 2.93 4.04 28.78
CA ILE A 532 3.46 2.79 28.23
C ILE A 532 2.43 1.66 28.36
N VAL A 533 1.79 1.52 29.52
CA VAL A 533 0.73 0.52 29.71
C VAL A 533 -0.45 0.76 28.75
N LEU A 534 -0.84 2.03 28.55
CA LEU A 534 -1.89 2.39 27.58
C LEU A 534 -1.48 2.08 26.13
N GLN A 535 -0.22 2.29 25.76
CA GLN A 535 0.29 1.94 24.43
C GLN A 535 0.35 0.43 24.21
N LEU A 536 0.82 -0.34 25.19
CA LEU A 536 0.80 -1.80 25.12
C LEU A 536 -0.63 -2.33 25.02
N ALA A 537 -1.58 -1.70 25.72
CA ALA A 537 -3.00 -2.02 25.58
C ALA A 537 -3.53 -1.68 24.17
N ALA A 538 -3.18 -0.50 23.64
CA ALA A 538 -3.55 -0.11 22.28
C ALA A 538 -2.94 -1.05 21.22
N LEU A 539 -1.67 -1.44 21.38
CA LEU A 539 -0.99 -2.43 20.54
C LEU A 539 -1.72 -3.78 20.58
N GLY A 540 -2.15 -4.24 21.77
CA GLY A 540 -2.96 -5.45 21.90
C GLY A 540 -4.33 -5.35 21.22
N ILE A 541 -5.01 -4.20 21.34
CA ILE A 541 -6.32 -3.96 20.70
C ILE A 541 -6.19 -4.00 19.17
N VAL A 542 -5.21 -3.26 18.61
CA VAL A 542 -4.95 -3.22 17.16
C VAL A 542 -4.44 -4.57 16.65
N GLY A 543 -3.66 -5.27 17.46
CA GLY A 543 -3.16 -6.60 17.14
C GLY A 543 -4.26 -7.66 17.04
N TYR A 544 -5.26 -7.61 17.92
CA TYR A 544 -6.38 -8.55 17.92
C TYR A 544 -7.44 -8.21 16.84
N MET A 545 -7.56 -6.93 16.47
CA MET A 545 -8.59 -6.45 15.55
C MET A 545 -7.95 -5.85 14.27
N PRO A 546 -7.53 -6.68 13.30
CA PRO A 546 -6.88 -6.21 12.08
C PRO A 546 -7.77 -5.30 11.22
N SER A 547 -9.10 -5.40 11.37
CA SER A 547 -10.05 -4.53 10.69
C SER A 547 -9.90 -3.05 11.07
N LEU A 548 -9.37 -2.73 12.25
CA LEU A 548 -9.04 -1.34 12.62
C LEU A 548 -7.99 -0.72 11.69
N VAL A 549 -7.13 -1.55 11.10
CA VAL A 549 -6.07 -1.12 10.19
C VAL A 549 -6.50 -1.29 8.73
N ASN A 550 -7.05 -2.44 8.37
CA ASN A 550 -7.28 -2.80 6.96
C ASN A 550 -8.59 -2.25 6.38
N TYR A 551 -9.62 -2.00 7.21
CA TYR A 551 -10.95 -1.64 6.70
C TYR A 551 -10.96 -0.28 5.98
N LEU A 552 -10.35 0.74 6.58
CA LEU A 552 -10.37 2.09 6.01
C LEU A 552 -9.59 2.19 4.68
N PRO A 553 -8.37 1.63 4.54
CA PRO A 553 -7.69 1.49 3.26
C PRO A 553 -8.54 0.76 2.21
N ASN A 554 -9.07 -0.43 2.54
CA ASN A 554 -9.88 -1.21 1.61
C ASN A 554 -11.12 -0.44 1.14
N ARG A 555 -11.81 0.23 2.08
CA ARG A 555 -13.02 1.01 1.79
C ARG A 555 -12.74 2.16 0.83
N VAL A 556 -11.64 2.88 1.04
CA VAL A 556 -11.27 4.01 0.17
C VAL A 556 -10.86 3.52 -1.21
N SER A 557 -10.02 2.48 -1.28
CA SER A 557 -9.54 1.94 -2.54
C SER A 557 -10.68 1.35 -3.39
N LEU A 558 -11.58 0.57 -2.77
CA LEU A 558 -12.68 -0.10 -3.49
C LEU A 558 -13.84 0.84 -3.88
N LEU A 559 -13.93 2.03 -3.27
CA LEU A 559 -14.92 3.07 -3.63
C LEU A 559 -14.36 4.15 -4.58
N SER A 560 -13.06 4.08 -4.91
CA SER A 560 -12.43 5.04 -5.82
C SER A 560 -12.80 4.76 -7.27
N GLU A 561 -12.70 5.78 -8.13
CA GLU A 561 -12.85 5.62 -9.60
C GLU A 561 -11.75 4.72 -10.20
N THR A 562 -10.63 4.54 -9.49
CA THR A 562 -9.53 3.65 -9.87
C THR A 562 -9.64 2.27 -9.20
N ALA A 563 -10.82 1.91 -8.69
CA ALA A 563 -11.02 0.62 -8.03
C ALA A 563 -10.73 -0.54 -9.01
N PRO A 564 -10.12 -1.64 -8.53
CA PRO A 564 -9.94 -2.81 -9.37
C PRO A 564 -11.30 -3.37 -9.81
N PRO A 565 -11.42 -3.90 -11.03
CA PRO A 565 -12.67 -4.47 -11.50
C PRO A 565 -13.07 -5.70 -10.66
N PRO A 566 -14.39 -5.99 -10.54
CA PRO A 566 -14.89 -7.14 -9.78
C PRO A 566 -14.28 -8.48 -10.21
N ARG A 567 -13.85 -8.62 -11.47
CA ARG A 567 -13.16 -9.81 -12.00
C ARG A 567 -11.76 -10.05 -11.45
N ASN A 568 -11.21 -9.13 -10.65
CA ASN A 568 -9.88 -9.27 -10.05
C ASN A 568 -9.82 -10.56 -9.20
N PRO A 569 -8.84 -11.47 -9.44
CA PRO A 569 -8.70 -12.72 -8.69
C PRO A 569 -8.70 -12.52 -7.17
N LYS A 570 -8.06 -11.46 -6.66
CA LYS A 570 -7.94 -11.18 -5.22
C LYS A 570 -9.27 -10.87 -4.53
N LEU A 571 -10.30 -10.48 -5.28
CA LEU A 571 -11.62 -10.13 -4.74
C LEU A 571 -12.62 -11.29 -4.80
N GLN A 572 -12.29 -12.36 -5.53
CA GLN A 572 -13.28 -13.38 -5.93
C GLN A 572 -13.93 -14.07 -4.74
N LEU A 573 -13.17 -14.45 -3.71
CA LEU A 573 -13.74 -15.15 -2.56
C LEU A 573 -14.81 -14.29 -1.86
N CYS A 574 -14.49 -13.04 -1.54
CA CYS A 574 -15.45 -12.13 -0.91
C CYS A 574 -16.60 -11.73 -1.85
N LEU A 575 -16.38 -11.73 -3.17
CA LEU A 575 -17.41 -11.44 -4.16
C LEU A 575 -18.38 -12.63 -4.27
N GLU A 576 -17.87 -13.86 -4.23
CA GLU A 576 -18.67 -15.08 -4.18
C GLU A 576 -19.54 -15.11 -2.91
N ASP A 577 -18.98 -14.76 -1.74
CA ASP A 577 -19.72 -14.60 -0.48
C ASP A 577 -20.87 -13.58 -0.62
N TYR A 578 -20.58 -12.42 -1.24
CA TYR A 578 -21.59 -11.38 -1.52
C TYR A 578 -22.71 -11.89 -2.44
N VAL A 579 -22.35 -12.58 -3.52
CA VAL A 579 -23.32 -13.12 -4.48
C VAL A 579 -24.18 -14.18 -3.83
N TRP A 580 -23.60 -15.06 -3.02
CA TRP A 580 -24.36 -16.05 -2.25
C TRP A 580 -25.41 -15.40 -1.34
N ASP A 581 -25.03 -14.38 -0.56
CA ASP A 581 -25.94 -13.65 0.33
C ASP A 581 -27.12 -13.01 -0.43
N LYS A 582 -26.87 -12.55 -1.67
CA LYS A 582 -27.90 -11.99 -2.56
C LYS A 582 -28.77 -13.05 -3.20
N LEU A 583 -28.19 -14.15 -3.66
CA LEU A 583 -28.91 -15.28 -4.25
C LEU A 583 -29.96 -15.83 -3.28
N GLN A 584 -29.61 -15.99 -2.00
CA GLN A 584 -30.56 -16.43 -0.96
C GLN A 584 -31.82 -15.56 -0.83
N GLN A 585 -31.78 -14.31 -1.29
CA GLN A 585 -32.90 -13.37 -1.22
C GLN A 585 -33.65 -13.23 -2.56
N GLN A 586 -33.01 -13.57 -3.68
CA GLN A 586 -33.45 -13.21 -5.03
C GLN A 586 -33.52 -14.38 -6.02
N GLU A 587 -33.25 -15.62 -5.58
CA GLU A 587 -33.19 -16.79 -6.47
C GLU A 587 -34.45 -16.96 -7.35
N ASP A 588 -35.65 -16.88 -6.75
CA ASP A 588 -36.91 -17.03 -7.49
C ASP A 588 -37.07 -15.97 -8.60
N ALA A 589 -36.63 -14.73 -8.31
CA ALA A 589 -36.69 -13.63 -9.27
C ALA A 589 -35.70 -13.86 -10.42
N LEU A 590 -34.50 -14.35 -10.12
CA LEU A 590 -33.46 -14.66 -11.12
C LEU A 590 -33.88 -15.80 -12.04
N ARG A 591 -34.36 -16.91 -11.48
CA ARG A 591 -34.87 -18.03 -12.29
C ARG A 591 -36.08 -17.62 -13.12
N GLY A 592 -36.93 -16.74 -12.58
CA GLY A 592 -38.02 -16.12 -13.34
C GLY A 592 -37.52 -15.28 -14.52
N ALA A 593 -36.48 -14.46 -14.34
CA ALA A 593 -35.89 -13.65 -15.40
C ALA A 593 -35.20 -14.50 -16.47
N ILE A 594 -34.46 -15.55 -16.08
CA ILE A 594 -33.86 -16.52 -17.01
C ILE A 594 -34.96 -17.20 -17.84
N SER A 595 -36.03 -17.66 -17.20
CA SER A 595 -37.16 -18.28 -17.92
C SER A 595 -37.85 -17.31 -18.89
N GLN A 596 -37.93 -16.03 -18.58
CA GLN A 596 -38.45 -15.01 -19.50
C GLN A 596 -37.49 -14.77 -20.66
N ALA A 597 -36.19 -14.71 -20.39
CA ALA A 597 -35.15 -14.54 -21.40
C ALA A 597 -35.08 -15.73 -22.38
N ARG A 598 -35.23 -16.97 -21.89
CA ARG A 598 -35.38 -18.18 -22.73
C ARG A 598 -36.59 -18.13 -23.68
N GLY A 599 -37.61 -17.33 -23.34
CA GLY A 599 -38.78 -17.12 -24.19
C GLY A 599 -38.58 -16.13 -25.34
N LEU A 600 -37.41 -15.48 -25.43
CA LEU A 600 -37.08 -14.55 -26.50
C LEU A 600 -36.85 -15.29 -27.82
N ASN A 601 -37.29 -14.68 -28.92
CA ASN A 601 -37.14 -15.27 -30.25
C ASN A 601 -35.72 -15.04 -30.81
N VAL A 602 -34.79 -15.93 -30.47
CA VAL A 602 -33.39 -15.87 -30.92
C VAL A 602 -33.17 -16.29 -32.38
N ASP A 603 -34.19 -16.84 -33.05
CA ASP A 603 -34.11 -17.30 -34.46
C ASP A 603 -33.85 -16.16 -35.45
N VAL A 604 -33.99 -14.91 -35.00
CA VAL A 604 -33.66 -13.71 -35.77
C VAL A 604 -32.14 -13.54 -35.94
N LEU A 605 -31.33 -14.15 -35.07
CA LEU A 605 -29.87 -14.08 -35.10
C LEU A 605 -29.26 -15.15 -36.01
N PRO A 606 -28.00 -14.95 -36.48
CA PRO A 606 -27.21 -16.02 -37.08
C PRO A 606 -27.10 -17.23 -36.15
N ARG A 607 -27.08 -18.45 -36.72
CA ARG A 607 -27.12 -19.72 -35.95
C ARG A 607 -26.08 -19.80 -34.83
N ARG A 608 -24.88 -19.27 -35.06
CA ARG A 608 -23.81 -19.26 -34.06
C ARG A 608 -24.19 -18.38 -32.87
N MET A 609 -24.55 -17.11 -33.12
CA MET A 609 -24.96 -16.17 -32.07
C MET A 609 -26.22 -16.64 -31.33
N ALA A 610 -27.19 -17.22 -32.02
CA ALA A 610 -28.37 -17.82 -31.37
C ALA A 610 -27.98 -18.96 -30.42
N GLY A 611 -27.00 -19.78 -30.80
CA GLY A 611 -26.40 -20.80 -29.95
C GLY A 611 -25.74 -20.20 -28.72
N ASP A 612 -24.87 -19.21 -28.92
CA ASP A 612 -24.12 -18.55 -27.84
C ASP A 612 -25.07 -17.89 -26.80
N ILE A 613 -26.18 -17.28 -27.24
CA ILE A 613 -27.19 -16.69 -26.34
C ILE A 613 -27.98 -17.76 -25.59
N THR A 614 -28.30 -18.88 -26.24
CA THR A 614 -28.99 -20.00 -25.57
C THR A 614 -28.07 -20.63 -24.50
N GLU A 615 -26.80 -20.85 -24.85
CA GLU A 615 -25.78 -21.35 -23.93
C GLU A 615 -25.58 -20.39 -22.74
N ALA A 616 -25.62 -19.08 -22.96
CA ALA A 616 -25.55 -18.09 -21.87
C ALA A 616 -26.68 -18.27 -20.82
N PHE A 617 -27.90 -18.64 -21.24
CA PHE A 617 -29.00 -18.90 -20.30
C PHE A 617 -28.84 -20.24 -19.56
N ASP A 618 -28.24 -21.25 -20.21
CA ASP A 618 -27.90 -22.52 -19.56
C ASP A 618 -26.76 -22.34 -18.54
N ASP A 619 -25.78 -21.51 -18.88
CA ASP A 619 -24.70 -21.09 -18.00
C ASP A 619 -25.21 -20.29 -16.80
N ALA A 620 -26.25 -19.47 -16.98
CA ALA A 620 -26.88 -18.73 -15.88
C ALA A 620 -27.48 -19.68 -14.82
N GLU A 621 -28.20 -20.72 -15.25
CA GLU A 621 -28.75 -21.72 -14.34
C GLU A 621 -27.63 -22.53 -13.67
N THR A 622 -26.63 -22.93 -14.46
CA THR A 622 -25.45 -23.64 -13.96
C THR A 622 -24.73 -22.82 -12.89
N ALA A 623 -24.58 -21.50 -13.07
CA ALA A 623 -23.95 -20.63 -12.10
C ALA A 623 -24.73 -20.56 -10.77
N ILE A 624 -26.07 -20.47 -10.83
CA ILE A 624 -26.92 -20.46 -9.63
C ILE A 624 -26.78 -21.79 -8.88
N ASP A 625 -26.89 -22.91 -9.59
CA ASP A 625 -26.87 -24.24 -8.98
C ASP A 625 -25.51 -24.56 -8.36
N THR A 626 -24.42 -24.22 -9.08
CA THR A 626 -23.03 -24.47 -8.64
C THR A 626 -22.67 -23.67 -7.38
N MET A 627 -23.33 -22.54 -7.11
CA MET A 627 -23.04 -21.75 -5.90
C MET A 627 -23.31 -22.55 -4.61
N SER A 628 -24.38 -23.35 -4.59
CA SER A 628 -24.66 -24.23 -3.45
C SER A 628 -23.60 -25.31 -3.27
N GLU A 629 -23.00 -25.79 -4.38
CA GLU A 629 -21.90 -26.75 -4.36
C GLU A 629 -20.62 -26.15 -3.80
N ILE A 630 -20.33 -24.88 -4.11
CA ILE A 630 -19.17 -24.15 -3.54
C ILE A 630 -19.28 -24.11 -2.02
N ILE A 631 -20.42 -23.66 -1.50
CA ILE A 631 -20.62 -23.54 -0.04
C ILE A 631 -20.56 -24.91 0.65
N ALA A 632 -21.11 -25.95 0.02
CA ALA A 632 -21.02 -27.31 0.54
C ALA A 632 -19.58 -27.85 0.52
N ALA A 633 -18.82 -27.57 -0.54
CA ALA A 633 -17.43 -27.98 -0.67
C ALA A 633 -16.51 -27.24 0.32
N GLU A 634 -16.70 -25.93 0.47
CA GLU A 634 -15.99 -25.10 1.46
C GLU A 634 -16.26 -25.60 2.89
N ALA A 635 -17.53 -25.86 3.23
CA ALA A 635 -17.90 -26.42 4.53
C ALA A 635 -17.27 -27.81 4.78
N ALA A 636 -17.09 -28.63 3.72
CA ALA A 636 -16.43 -29.91 3.82
C ALA A 636 -14.92 -29.78 4.07
N VAL A 637 -14.25 -28.81 3.41
CA VAL A 637 -12.84 -28.48 3.66
C VAL A 637 -12.66 -27.97 5.08
N ASP A 638 -13.50 -27.04 5.53
CA ASP A 638 -13.46 -26.46 6.87
C ASP A 638 -13.71 -27.50 7.97
N ALA A 639 -14.58 -28.48 7.72
CA ALA A 639 -14.83 -29.57 8.66
C ALA A 639 -13.64 -30.54 8.78
N ALA A 640 -12.90 -30.77 7.68
CA ALA A 640 -11.73 -31.67 7.66
C ALA A 640 -10.44 -30.98 8.12
N ALA A 641 -10.35 -29.66 8.03
CA ALA A 641 -9.15 -28.89 8.33
C ALA A 641 -8.59 -29.07 9.76
N PRO A 642 -9.39 -29.09 10.85
CA PRO A 642 -8.88 -29.20 12.21
C PRO A 642 -8.09 -30.48 12.48
N ASP A 643 -8.50 -31.59 11.87
CA ASP A 643 -7.85 -32.90 12.01
C ASP A 643 -6.62 -33.03 11.10
N PHE A 644 -6.65 -32.41 9.92
CA PHE A 644 -5.56 -32.44 8.95
C PHE A 644 -4.39 -31.50 9.31
N ARG A 645 -4.67 -30.31 9.87
CA ARG A 645 -3.67 -29.27 10.17
C ARG A 645 -2.50 -29.73 11.06
N PRO A 646 -2.70 -30.48 12.16
CA PRO A 646 -1.59 -30.97 12.97
C PRO A 646 -0.65 -31.87 12.18
N LEU A 647 -1.21 -32.80 11.40
CA LEU A 647 -0.45 -33.74 10.57
C LEU A 647 0.30 -32.99 9.45
N LEU A 648 -0.36 -32.04 8.78
CA LEU A 648 0.27 -31.15 7.80
C LEU A 648 1.46 -30.41 8.41
N THR A 649 1.29 -29.81 9.59
CA THR A 649 2.34 -29.03 10.25
C THR A 649 3.55 -29.90 10.62
N GLU A 650 3.30 -31.11 11.11
CA GLU A 650 4.34 -32.09 11.43
C GLU A 650 5.11 -32.51 10.18
N VAL A 651 4.41 -32.96 9.13
CA VAL A 651 5.05 -33.44 7.90
C VAL A 651 5.79 -32.31 7.18
N ARG A 652 5.23 -31.10 7.11
CA ARG A 652 5.93 -29.94 6.55
C ARG A 652 7.17 -29.56 7.37
N GLY A 653 7.13 -29.73 8.69
CA GLY A 653 8.30 -29.60 9.55
C GLY A 653 9.41 -30.60 9.21
N ILE A 654 9.05 -31.86 8.99
CA ILE A 654 9.98 -32.93 8.57
C ILE A 654 10.55 -32.63 7.18
N GLN A 655 9.70 -32.34 6.19
CA GLN A 655 10.10 -32.03 4.82
C GLN A 655 11.03 -30.82 4.73
N LYS A 656 10.79 -29.80 5.57
CA LYS A 656 11.70 -28.66 5.73
C LYS A 656 13.08 -29.11 6.18
N GLN A 657 13.19 -29.95 7.21
CA GLN A 657 14.49 -30.46 7.67
C GLN A 657 15.21 -31.27 6.59
N VAL A 658 14.48 -32.14 5.88
CA VAL A 658 15.01 -32.91 4.73
C VAL A 658 15.56 -31.98 3.67
N ARG A 659 14.81 -30.93 3.31
CA ARG A 659 15.24 -29.93 2.31
C ARG A 659 16.48 -29.17 2.76
N ASP A 660 16.52 -28.71 4.00
CA ASP A 660 17.64 -27.92 4.51
C ASP A 660 18.94 -28.76 4.48
N ARG A 661 18.85 -30.07 4.82
CA ARG A 661 19.96 -31.02 4.70
C ARG A 661 20.36 -31.29 3.25
N ARG A 662 19.40 -31.55 2.35
CA ARG A 662 19.67 -31.80 0.92
C ARG A 662 20.28 -30.58 0.22
N THR A 663 19.77 -29.39 0.52
CA THR A 663 20.30 -28.12 -0.02
C THR A 663 21.73 -27.89 0.44
N HIS A 664 22.02 -28.17 1.73
CA HIS A 664 23.38 -28.08 2.24
C HIS A 664 24.33 -29.09 1.58
N ALA A 665 23.89 -30.34 1.41
CA ALA A 665 24.64 -31.35 0.68
C ALA A 665 24.93 -30.92 -0.77
N ASP A 666 23.95 -30.35 -1.46
CA ASP A 666 24.09 -29.86 -2.83
C ASP A 666 25.10 -28.70 -2.94
N ASP A 667 25.09 -27.77 -1.98
CA ASP A 667 26.09 -26.68 -1.92
C ASP A 667 27.51 -27.23 -1.69
N LEU A 668 27.67 -28.21 -0.79
CA LEU A 668 28.95 -28.89 -0.57
C LEU A 668 29.44 -29.60 -1.85
N LEU A 669 28.55 -30.31 -2.54
CA LEU A 669 28.85 -30.95 -3.82
C LEU A 669 29.19 -29.94 -4.91
N GLN A 670 28.49 -28.80 -4.96
CA GLN A 670 28.79 -27.73 -5.91
C GLN A 670 30.17 -27.13 -5.64
N ARG A 671 30.52 -26.86 -4.38
CA ARG A 671 31.87 -26.40 -3.98
C ARG A 671 32.93 -27.43 -4.34
N ALA A 672 32.67 -28.72 -4.11
CA ALA A 672 33.55 -29.82 -4.48
C ALA A 672 33.81 -29.88 -5.99
N ARG A 673 32.78 -29.65 -6.83
CA ARG A 673 32.90 -29.61 -8.30
C ARG A 673 33.80 -28.47 -8.81
N TYR A 674 33.93 -27.37 -8.08
CA TYR A 674 34.82 -26.27 -8.45
C TYR A 674 36.29 -26.51 -8.06
N MET A 675 36.59 -27.58 -7.30
CA MET A 675 37.95 -27.94 -6.88
C MET A 675 38.59 -28.91 -7.88
N ASN A 676 39.28 -28.34 -8.88
CA ASN A 676 39.88 -29.11 -9.98
C ASN A 676 41.37 -29.46 -9.80
N ASN A 677 42.03 -28.89 -8.79
CA ASN A 677 43.47 -29.07 -8.60
C ASN A 677 43.80 -30.31 -7.76
N GLU A 678 44.91 -30.99 -8.10
CA GLU A 678 45.40 -32.19 -7.38
C GLU A 678 45.70 -31.91 -5.89
N SER A 679 46.13 -30.68 -5.57
CA SER A 679 46.37 -30.24 -4.18
C SER A 679 45.09 -30.14 -3.33
N GLN A 680 43.91 -30.13 -3.95
CA GLN A 680 42.61 -30.01 -3.28
C GLN A 680 41.84 -31.34 -3.23
N ALA A 681 42.45 -32.44 -3.69
CA ALA A 681 41.78 -33.74 -3.80
C ALA A 681 41.28 -34.28 -2.46
N GLU A 682 42.06 -34.09 -1.39
CA GLU A 682 41.67 -34.50 -0.03
C GLU A 682 40.47 -33.69 0.47
N ARG A 683 40.51 -32.36 0.32
CA ARG A 683 39.41 -31.48 0.72
C ARG A 683 38.12 -31.75 -0.07
N ARG A 684 38.24 -32.07 -1.36
CA ARG A 684 37.10 -32.50 -2.18
C ARG A 684 36.47 -33.79 -1.65
N ALA A 685 37.28 -34.78 -1.30
CA ALA A 685 36.79 -36.04 -0.76
C ALA A 685 36.09 -35.86 0.60
N GLU A 686 36.60 -34.95 1.45
CA GLU A 686 35.93 -34.56 2.70
C GLU A 686 34.54 -33.96 2.45
N LEU A 687 34.44 -33.00 1.52
CA LEU A 687 33.15 -32.35 1.19
C LEU A 687 32.14 -33.34 0.60
N GLU A 688 32.59 -34.27 -0.25
CA GLU A 688 31.74 -35.32 -0.82
C GLU A 688 31.26 -36.30 0.26
N ALA A 689 32.10 -36.62 1.25
CA ALA A 689 31.72 -37.48 2.37
C ALA A 689 30.70 -36.79 3.31
N GLU A 690 30.91 -35.51 3.62
CA GLU A 690 29.99 -34.70 4.42
C GLU A 690 28.63 -34.54 3.71
N ALA A 691 28.64 -34.31 2.39
CA ALA A 691 27.41 -34.29 1.60
C ALA A 691 26.67 -35.63 1.63
N ALA A 692 27.38 -36.76 1.56
CA ALA A 692 26.78 -38.09 1.64
C ALA A 692 26.17 -38.39 3.02
N GLU A 693 26.81 -37.92 4.10
CA GLU A 693 26.27 -38.02 5.46
C GLU A 693 24.97 -37.22 5.60
N LEU A 694 24.96 -35.97 5.12
CA LEU A 694 23.75 -35.13 5.13
C LEU A 694 22.61 -35.71 4.29
N GLN A 695 22.92 -36.34 3.15
CA GLN A 695 21.92 -37.06 2.36
C GLN A 695 21.34 -38.27 3.13
N ALA A 696 22.20 -39.04 3.81
CA ALA A 696 21.74 -40.17 4.62
C ALA A 696 20.90 -39.72 5.83
N GLU A 697 21.26 -38.61 6.49
CA GLU A 697 20.44 -37.98 7.53
C GLU A 697 19.08 -37.55 6.98
N ALA A 698 19.06 -36.91 5.81
CA ALA A 698 17.83 -36.47 5.17
C ALA A 698 16.91 -37.65 4.87
N ASP A 699 17.44 -38.75 4.35
CA ASP A 699 16.66 -39.96 4.06
C ASP A 699 16.15 -40.63 5.35
N ALA A 700 16.93 -40.61 6.43
CA ALA A 700 16.51 -41.11 7.73
C ALA A 700 15.38 -40.28 8.36
N ILE A 701 15.41 -38.96 8.20
CA ILE A 701 14.35 -38.03 8.63
C ILE A 701 13.11 -38.19 7.75
N GLU A 702 13.28 -38.35 6.44
CA GLU A 702 12.15 -38.56 5.53
C GLU A 702 11.39 -39.85 5.88
N ALA A 703 12.08 -40.88 6.35
CA ALA A 703 11.48 -42.11 6.84
C ALA A 703 10.66 -41.95 8.14
N THR A 704 10.72 -40.81 8.84
CA THR A 704 9.89 -40.55 10.03
C THR A 704 8.52 -39.93 9.69
N ILE A 705 8.23 -39.67 8.42
CA ILE A 705 6.90 -39.20 7.99
C ILE A 705 5.85 -40.26 8.39
N PRO A 706 4.74 -39.88 9.04
CA PRO A 706 3.69 -40.82 9.43
C PRO A 706 3.11 -41.59 8.23
N ASP A 707 2.91 -42.89 8.39
CA ASP A 707 2.36 -43.76 7.31
C ASP A 707 0.98 -43.29 6.82
N GLU A 708 0.19 -42.67 7.70
CA GLU A 708 -1.15 -42.14 7.39
C GLU A 708 -1.13 -40.87 6.51
N TRP A 709 0.03 -40.22 6.34
CA TRP A 709 0.16 -38.97 5.58
C TRP A 709 -0.34 -39.08 4.14
N ALA A 710 0.06 -40.13 3.43
CA ALA A 710 -0.27 -40.27 2.01
C ALA A 710 -1.79 -40.35 1.78
N ASP A 711 -2.49 -41.14 2.59
CA ASP A 711 -3.94 -41.31 2.50
C ASP A 711 -4.69 -40.07 3.00
N ALA A 712 -4.23 -39.46 4.10
CA ALA A 712 -4.81 -38.23 4.64
C ALA A 712 -4.66 -37.05 3.66
N TYR A 713 -3.47 -36.86 3.08
CA TYR A 713 -3.22 -35.84 2.07
C TYR A 713 -4.05 -36.07 0.81
N ALA A 714 -4.12 -37.30 0.30
CA ALA A 714 -4.93 -37.61 -0.88
C ALA A 714 -6.42 -37.32 -0.64
N THR A 715 -6.94 -37.68 0.54
CA THR A 715 -8.34 -37.42 0.93
C THR A 715 -8.61 -35.93 1.04
N PHE A 716 -7.76 -35.19 1.74
CA PHE A 716 -7.93 -33.74 1.92
C PHE A 716 -7.77 -32.98 0.61
N ASN A 717 -6.74 -33.30 -0.18
CA ASN A 717 -6.52 -32.69 -1.50
C ASN A 717 -7.70 -32.93 -2.45
N ALA A 718 -8.39 -34.08 -2.35
CA ALA A 718 -9.60 -34.32 -3.13
C ALA A 718 -10.75 -33.35 -2.78
N LEU A 719 -10.88 -32.96 -1.50
CA LEU A 719 -11.85 -31.95 -1.05
C LEU A 719 -11.49 -30.56 -1.58
N VAL A 720 -10.23 -30.14 -1.43
CA VAL A 720 -9.72 -28.86 -1.96
C VAL A 720 -9.90 -28.78 -3.49
N GLN A 721 -9.58 -29.86 -4.21
CA GLN A 721 -9.79 -29.94 -5.66
C GLN A 721 -11.28 -29.96 -6.04
N ALA A 722 -12.17 -30.47 -5.19
CA ALA A 722 -13.60 -30.39 -5.43
C ALA A 722 -14.11 -28.95 -5.28
N GLU A 723 -13.69 -28.25 -4.21
CA GLU A 723 -13.99 -26.83 -4.00
C GLU A 723 -13.49 -25.97 -5.17
N GLN A 724 -12.23 -26.13 -5.57
CA GLN A 724 -11.64 -25.37 -6.66
C GLN A 724 -12.32 -25.64 -8.00
N ARG A 725 -12.74 -26.90 -8.26
CA ARG A 725 -13.53 -27.25 -9.45
C ARG A 725 -14.91 -26.60 -9.44
N ALA A 726 -15.59 -26.57 -8.29
CA ALA A 726 -16.88 -25.90 -8.14
C ALA A 726 -16.72 -24.38 -8.40
N ARG A 727 -15.74 -23.72 -7.76
CA ARG A 727 -15.46 -22.29 -7.99
C ARG A 727 -15.11 -21.98 -9.44
N ASN A 728 -14.28 -22.79 -10.10
CA ASN A 728 -13.94 -22.59 -11.51
C ASN A 728 -15.11 -22.85 -12.47
N THR A 729 -16.03 -23.74 -12.10
CA THR A 729 -17.24 -24.01 -12.88
C THR A 729 -18.22 -22.86 -12.74
N TYR A 730 -18.50 -22.42 -11.52
CA TYR A 730 -19.27 -21.20 -11.26
C TYR A 730 -18.69 -20.00 -12.00
N ARG A 731 -17.37 -19.77 -11.90
CA ARG A 731 -16.75 -18.61 -12.54
C ARG A 731 -16.94 -18.61 -14.06
N ARG A 732 -16.70 -19.76 -14.71
CA ARG A 732 -16.90 -19.87 -16.16
C ARG A 732 -18.37 -19.68 -16.55
N ALA A 733 -19.30 -20.30 -15.83
CA ALA A 733 -20.72 -20.19 -16.08
C ALA A 733 -21.25 -18.76 -15.82
N ALA A 734 -20.80 -18.12 -14.74
CA ALA A 734 -21.11 -16.73 -14.45
C ALA A 734 -20.64 -15.78 -15.56
N ASP A 735 -19.40 -15.96 -16.04
CA ASP A 735 -18.83 -15.17 -17.13
C ASP A 735 -19.59 -15.45 -18.45
N GLY A 736 -19.83 -16.72 -18.78
CA GLY A 736 -20.57 -17.17 -19.96
C GLY A 736 -22.05 -16.74 -19.98
N SER A 737 -22.65 -16.53 -18.80
CA SER A 737 -24.04 -16.04 -18.71
C SER A 737 -24.22 -14.56 -19.09
N VAL A 738 -23.12 -13.80 -19.16
CA VAL A 738 -23.11 -12.35 -19.39
C VAL A 738 -22.39 -11.98 -20.68
N GLU A 739 -21.19 -12.53 -20.93
CA GLU A 739 -20.31 -12.10 -22.02
C GLU A 739 -21.00 -12.13 -23.41
N PRO A 740 -21.65 -13.23 -23.84
CA PRO A 740 -22.32 -13.28 -25.15
C PRO A 740 -23.48 -12.29 -25.26
N VAL A 741 -24.22 -12.07 -24.17
CA VAL A 741 -25.36 -11.14 -24.14
C VAL A 741 -24.87 -9.69 -24.20
N MET A 742 -23.79 -9.35 -23.48
CA MET A 742 -23.16 -8.03 -23.55
C MET A 742 -22.54 -7.76 -24.92
N GLU A 743 -21.89 -8.74 -25.53
CA GLU A 743 -21.35 -8.63 -26.89
C GLU A 743 -22.46 -8.33 -27.89
N LEU A 744 -23.55 -9.11 -27.87
CA LEU A 744 -24.70 -8.85 -28.74
C LEU A 744 -25.32 -7.47 -28.49
N MET A 745 -25.52 -7.06 -27.23
CA MET A 745 -26.03 -5.73 -26.89
C MET A 745 -25.13 -4.61 -27.41
N SER A 746 -23.80 -4.80 -27.40
CA SER A 746 -22.83 -3.86 -27.95
C SER A 746 -22.92 -3.75 -29.49
N VAL A 747 -23.09 -4.90 -30.16
CA VAL A 747 -23.30 -4.98 -31.60
C VAL A 747 -24.59 -4.27 -32.01
N LEU A 748 -25.70 -4.55 -31.31
CA LEU A 748 -27.00 -3.91 -31.56
C LEU A 748 -26.99 -2.41 -31.24
N GLY A 749 -26.27 -2.00 -30.19
CA GLY A 749 -26.07 -0.58 -29.85
C GLY A 749 -25.31 0.20 -30.92
N SER A 750 -24.51 -0.49 -31.74
CA SER A 750 -23.72 0.11 -32.83
C SER A 750 -24.46 0.16 -34.18
N ASN A 751 -25.74 -0.23 -34.23
CA ASN A 751 -26.52 -0.32 -35.47
C ASN A 751 -26.63 1.01 -36.23
N ALA A 752 -26.72 2.14 -35.53
CA ALA A 752 -26.78 3.46 -36.17
C ALA A 752 -25.46 3.80 -36.88
N ALA A 753 -24.33 3.61 -36.20
CA ALA A 753 -23.00 3.81 -36.78
C ALA A 753 -22.73 2.83 -37.93
N PHE A 754 -23.21 1.59 -37.83
CA PHE A 754 -23.14 0.60 -38.90
C PHE A 754 -23.89 1.07 -40.15
N ALA A 755 -25.12 1.58 -40.01
CA ALA A 755 -25.95 2.05 -41.11
C ALA A 755 -25.39 3.32 -41.79
N GLU A 756 -24.73 4.22 -41.04
CA GLU A 756 -24.12 5.43 -41.61
C GLU A 756 -22.97 5.14 -42.59
N LEU A 757 -22.37 3.94 -42.52
CA LEU A 757 -21.26 3.54 -43.39
C LEU A 757 -21.73 2.92 -44.71
N GLU A 758 -23.02 2.64 -44.89
CA GLU A 758 -23.56 1.97 -46.08
C GLU A 758 -23.23 2.70 -47.38
N ASP A 759 -23.57 3.99 -47.43
CA ASP A 759 -23.38 4.81 -48.64
C ASP A 759 -21.90 4.90 -48.99
N ARG A 760 -21.02 4.94 -47.98
CA ARG A 760 -19.56 4.96 -48.17
C ARG A 760 -19.04 3.61 -48.66
N LEU A 761 -19.58 2.50 -48.18
CA LEU A 761 -19.23 1.16 -48.61
C LEU A 761 -19.65 0.91 -50.06
N ARG A 762 -20.90 1.22 -50.41
CA ARG A 762 -21.43 1.05 -51.76
C ARG A 762 -20.78 2.00 -52.77
N GLY A 763 -20.38 3.20 -52.33
CA GLY A 763 -19.64 4.17 -53.16
C GLY A 763 -18.18 3.79 -53.44
N MET A 764 -17.64 2.75 -52.79
CA MET A 764 -16.23 2.37 -52.94
C MET A 764 -15.92 1.76 -54.32
N GLU A 765 -16.91 1.19 -55.01
CA GLU A 765 -16.75 0.66 -56.37
C GLU A 765 -16.21 1.72 -57.34
N GLU A 766 -16.81 2.92 -57.29
CA GLU A 766 -16.42 4.04 -58.16
C GLU A 766 -14.99 4.51 -57.87
N ILE A 767 -14.59 4.50 -56.59
CA ILE A 767 -13.26 4.89 -56.13
C ILE A 767 -12.22 3.85 -56.56
N ILE A 768 -12.52 2.56 -56.39
CA ILE A 768 -11.62 1.46 -56.79
C ILE A 768 -11.36 1.47 -58.31
N LEU A 769 -12.38 1.79 -59.11
CA LEU A 769 -12.28 1.77 -60.57
C LEU A 769 -11.66 3.04 -61.17
N ASN A 770 -11.89 4.21 -60.57
CA ASN A 770 -11.60 5.49 -61.24
C ASN A 770 -10.56 6.38 -60.53
N ALA A 771 -10.24 6.13 -59.26
CA ALA A 771 -9.27 6.94 -58.51
C ALA A 771 -7.82 6.49 -58.75
N THR A 772 -6.87 7.31 -58.32
CA THR A 772 -5.46 6.89 -58.30
C THR A 772 -5.24 5.80 -57.23
N PRO A 773 -4.25 4.90 -57.38
CA PRO A 773 -3.99 3.85 -56.38
C PRO A 773 -3.78 4.40 -54.96
N GLU A 774 -3.11 5.55 -54.82
CA GLU A 774 -2.89 6.22 -53.53
C GLU A 774 -4.20 6.74 -52.90
N GLU A 775 -5.11 7.29 -53.70
CA GLU A 775 -6.42 7.75 -53.24
C GLU A 775 -7.35 6.59 -52.87
N ALA A 776 -7.35 5.51 -53.66
CA ALA A 776 -8.13 4.31 -53.40
C ALA A 776 -7.64 3.58 -52.13
N GLU A 777 -6.32 3.49 -51.92
CA GLU A 777 -5.75 2.95 -50.69
C GLU A 777 -6.16 3.77 -49.45
N ALA A 778 -6.08 5.09 -49.52
CA ALA A 778 -6.46 5.97 -48.40
C ALA A 778 -7.97 5.87 -48.09
N ALA A 779 -8.82 5.76 -49.12
CA ALA A 779 -10.26 5.60 -48.96
C ALA A 779 -10.64 4.24 -48.34
N LEU A 780 -10.01 3.15 -48.80
CA LEU A 780 -10.20 1.81 -48.25
C LEU A 780 -9.68 1.72 -46.80
N ASP A 781 -8.56 2.36 -46.49
CA ASP A 781 -8.03 2.42 -45.14
C ASP A 781 -8.93 3.21 -44.19
N GLY A 782 -9.41 4.37 -44.63
CA GLY A 782 -10.33 5.20 -43.85
C GLY A 782 -11.70 4.56 -43.64
N LEU A 783 -12.20 3.80 -44.62
CA LEU A 783 -13.45 3.04 -44.46
C LEU A 783 -13.25 1.79 -43.62
N GLY A 784 -12.17 1.03 -43.82
CA GLY A 784 -11.82 -0.13 -43.01
C GLY A 784 -11.62 0.23 -41.54
N SER A 785 -10.97 1.36 -41.27
CA SER A 785 -10.83 1.91 -39.90
C SER A 785 -12.19 2.25 -39.30
N ALA A 786 -13.09 2.88 -40.07
CA ALA A 786 -14.42 3.22 -39.60
C ALA A 786 -15.28 1.98 -39.28
N PHE A 787 -15.20 0.91 -40.09
CA PHE A 787 -15.87 -0.36 -39.76
C PHE A 787 -15.20 -1.10 -38.61
N ASN A 788 -13.89 -0.96 -38.42
CA ASN A 788 -13.19 -1.55 -37.28
C ASN A 788 -13.60 -0.92 -35.93
N ASP A 789 -14.05 0.34 -35.96
CA ASP A 789 -14.59 1.03 -34.78
C ASP A 789 -16.05 0.61 -34.47
N VAL A 790 -16.73 -0.08 -35.39
CA VAL A 790 -18.12 -0.56 -35.23
C VAL A 790 -18.13 -2.00 -34.70
N GLN A 791 -18.81 -2.23 -33.57
CA GLN A 791 -18.86 -3.54 -32.91
C GLN A 791 -19.53 -4.60 -33.80
N GLY A 792 -18.86 -5.75 -33.94
CA GLY A 792 -19.30 -6.87 -34.79
C GLY A 792 -19.03 -6.72 -36.29
N ALA A 793 -18.37 -5.64 -36.75
CA ALA A 793 -18.09 -5.39 -38.17
C ALA A 793 -16.62 -5.69 -38.59
N SER A 794 -15.88 -6.44 -37.77
CA SER A 794 -14.47 -6.78 -38.03
C SER A 794 -14.27 -7.62 -39.30
N GLY A 795 -15.24 -8.46 -39.67
CA GLY A 795 -15.24 -9.19 -40.94
C GLY A 795 -15.20 -8.26 -42.15
N ILE A 796 -16.04 -7.22 -42.15
CA ILE A 796 -16.10 -6.19 -43.20
C ILE A 796 -14.79 -5.39 -43.25
N ALA A 797 -14.27 -4.98 -42.08
CA ALA A 797 -12.99 -4.28 -42.00
C ALA A 797 -11.82 -5.12 -42.52
N SER A 798 -11.83 -6.43 -42.25
CA SER A 798 -10.82 -7.38 -42.76
C SER A 798 -10.87 -7.49 -44.29
N ALA A 799 -12.06 -7.63 -44.87
CA ALA A 799 -12.25 -7.67 -46.33
C ALA A 799 -11.79 -6.36 -47.01
N LEU A 800 -12.11 -5.20 -46.42
CA LEU A 800 -11.63 -3.90 -46.91
C LEU A 800 -10.09 -3.74 -46.79
N SER A 801 -9.48 -4.32 -45.75
CA SER A 801 -8.02 -4.38 -45.59
C SER A 801 -7.35 -5.26 -46.65
N SER A 802 -7.99 -6.37 -47.02
CA SER A 802 -7.53 -7.23 -48.12
C SER A 802 -7.67 -6.52 -49.47
N ALA A 803 -8.82 -5.87 -49.73
CA ALA A 803 -9.02 -5.04 -50.92
C ALA A 803 -7.93 -3.96 -51.06
N ARG A 804 -7.59 -3.27 -49.96
CA ARG A 804 -6.49 -2.28 -49.91
C ARG A 804 -5.14 -2.91 -50.31
N ARG A 805 -4.82 -4.08 -49.76
CA ARG A 805 -3.57 -4.80 -50.07
C ARG A 805 -3.49 -5.19 -51.55
N ASP A 806 -4.61 -5.45 -52.18
CA ASP A 806 -4.65 -5.86 -53.58
C ASP A 806 -4.54 -4.68 -54.55
N ILE A 807 -5.11 -3.52 -54.18
CA ILE A 807 -4.82 -2.24 -54.86
C ILE A 807 -3.33 -1.90 -54.83
N SER A 808 -2.66 -2.05 -53.68
CA SER A 808 -1.20 -1.77 -53.58
C SER A 808 -0.33 -2.69 -54.45
N ARG A 809 -0.85 -3.85 -54.83
CA ARG A 809 -0.19 -4.83 -55.71
C ARG A 809 -0.60 -4.66 -57.18
N GLY A 810 -1.44 -3.68 -57.50
CA GLY A 810 -1.97 -3.45 -58.84
C GLY A 810 -2.99 -4.49 -59.29
N ARG A 811 -3.67 -5.17 -58.36
CA ARG A 811 -4.67 -6.23 -58.61
C ARG A 811 -6.08 -5.70 -58.35
N THR A 812 -6.58 -4.86 -59.26
CA THR A 812 -7.89 -4.21 -59.12
C THR A 812 -9.06 -5.20 -59.15
N ASP A 813 -8.98 -6.27 -59.94
CA ASP A 813 -10.03 -7.30 -60.01
C ASP A 813 -10.17 -8.07 -58.68
N ASP A 814 -9.04 -8.46 -58.08
CA ASP A 814 -9.00 -9.12 -56.76
C ASP A 814 -9.54 -8.17 -55.66
N ALA A 815 -9.21 -6.87 -55.73
CA ALA A 815 -9.72 -5.87 -54.79
C ALA A 815 -11.24 -5.66 -54.90
N LEU A 816 -11.81 -5.78 -56.10
CA LEU A 816 -13.26 -5.74 -56.31
C LEU A 816 -13.97 -7.00 -55.78
N GLU A 817 -13.30 -8.15 -55.83
CA GLU A 817 -13.81 -9.40 -55.22
C GLU A 817 -13.88 -9.27 -53.70
N GLU A 818 -12.80 -8.83 -53.07
CA GLU A 818 -12.73 -8.57 -51.61
C GLU A 818 -13.74 -7.49 -51.16
N TRP A 819 -13.98 -6.45 -51.97
CA TRP A 819 -15.04 -5.47 -51.69
C TRP A 819 -16.45 -6.05 -51.82
N ARG A 820 -16.69 -6.96 -52.76
CA ARG A 820 -18.00 -7.66 -52.87
C ARG A 820 -18.23 -8.57 -51.68
N GLU A 821 -17.21 -9.26 -51.19
CA GLU A 821 -17.28 -10.02 -49.93
C GLU A 821 -17.64 -9.10 -48.75
N ALA A 822 -17.05 -7.89 -48.70
CA ALA A 822 -17.42 -6.90 -47.68
C ALA A 822 -18.89 -6.43 -47.78
N ILE A 823 -19.45 -6.31 -49.00
CA ILE A 823 -20.88 -6.01 -49.20
C ILE A 823 -21.78 -7.17 -48.82
N GLU A 824 -21.41 -8.41 -49.18
CA GLU A 824 -22.18 -9.60 -48.83
C GLU A 824 -22.29 -9.74 -47.30
N GLU A 825 -21.17 -9.57 -46.61
CA GLU A 825 -21.13 -9.54 -45.14
C GLU A 825 -21.95 -8.37 -44.56
N TYR A 826 -21.88 -7.18 -45.17
CA TYR A 826 -22.71 -6.03 -44.75
C TYR A 826 -24.20 -6.33 -44.89
N ASP A 827 -24.63 -6.86 -46.04
CA ASP A 827 -26.03 -7.15 -46.34
C ASP A 827 -26.56 -8.28 -45.44
N GLU A 828 -25.75 -9.31 -45.16
CA GLU A 828 -26.07 -10.35 -44.17
C GLU A 828 -26.29 -9.72 -42.79
N GLN A 829 -25.35 -8.91 -42.31
CA GLN A 829 -25.46 -8.25 -41.01
C GLN A 829 -26.64 -7.28 -40.92
N ALA A 830 -26.88 -6.48 -41.95
CA ALA A 830 -28.00 -5.54 -42.02
C ALA A 830 -29.36 -6.26 -41.95
N SER A 831 -29.46 -7.48 -42.49
CA SER A 831 -30.70 -8.25 -42.54
C SER A 831 -31.24 -8.66 -41.17
N TRP A 832 -30.35 -8.89 -40.19
CA TRP A 832 -30.73 -9.34 -38.85
C TRP A 832 -30.56 -8.28 -37.76
N ARG A 833 -29.60 -7.34 -37.88
CA ARG A 833 -29.27 -6.35 -36.83
C ARG A 833 -30.47 -5.51 -36.39
N GLY A 834 -31.27 -5.01 -37.33
CA GLY A 834 -32.46 -4.20 -37.04
C GLY A 834 -33.56 -4.99 -36.33
N PRO A 835 -34.07 -6.09 -36.93
CA PRO A 835 -35.07 -6.94 -36.31
C PRO A 835 -34.65 -7.52 -34.95
N ALA A 836 -33.37 -7.87 -34.79
CA ALA A 836 -32.83 -8.36 -33.53
C ALA A 836 -32.83 -7.28 -32.43
N ALA A 837 -32.52 -6.02 -32.78
CA ALA A 837 -32.59 -4.92 -31.83
C ALA A 837 -34.01 -4.72 -31.28
N ASP A 838 -35.02 -4.76 -32.14
CA ASP A 838 -36.42 -4.58 -31.72
C ASP A 838 -36.94 -5.77 -30.91
N ALA A 839 -36.58 -7.00 -31.31
CA ALA A 839 -37.11 -8.22 -30.71
C ALA A 839 -36.39 -8.63 -29.42
N LEU A 840 -35.07 -8.40 -29.31
CA LEU A 840 -34.23 -8.97 -28.25
C LEU A 840 -33.71 -7.93 -27.26
N ALA A 841 -33.37 -6.72 -27.69
CA ALA A 841 -32.65 -5.77 -26.84
C ALA A 841 -33.38 -5.42 -25.53
N PRO A 842 -34.71 -5.19 -25.49
CA PRO A 842 -35.41 -4.92 -24.23
C PRO A 842 -35.39 -6.10 -23.25
N GLY A 843 -35.56 -7.33 -23.77
CA GLY A 843 -35.57 -8.54 -22.97
C GLY A 843 -34.18 -8.89 -22.43
N LEU A 844 -33.16 -8.79 -23.28
CA LEU A 844 -31.76 -9.00 -22.90
C LEU A 844 -31.28 -7.93 -21.92
N ALA A 845 -31.69 -6.67 -22.08
CA ALA A 845 -31.40 -5.61 -21.11
C ALA A 845 -32.03 -5.90 -19.74
N SER A 846 -33.30 -6.34 -19.71
CA SER A 846 -33.97 -6.73 -18.46
C SER A 846 -33.30 -7.93 -17.80
N TYR A 847 -32.83 -8.90 -18.59
CA TYR A 847 -32.07 -10.05 -18.11
C TYR A 847 -30.76 -9.60 -17.46
N LEU A 848 -29.94 -8.82 -18.18
CA LEU A 848 -28.66 -8.29 -17.68
C LEU A 848 -28.83 -7.46 -16.40
N ASP A 849 -29.83 -6.57 -16.36
CA ASP A 849 -30.12 -5.75 -15.17
C ASP A 849 -30.43 -6.62 -13.95
N THR A 850 -31.22 -7.68 -14.13
CA THR A 850 -31.60 -8.58 -13.03
C THR A 850 -30.43 -9.41 -12.51
N ILE A 851 -29.57 -9.92 -13.40
CA ILE A 851 -28.43 -10.77 -13.00
C ILE A 851 -27.21 -9.96 -12.55
N SER A 852 -27.15 -8.66 -12.86
CA SER A 852 -25.98 -7.80 -12.68
C SER A 852 -25.41 -7.87 -11.27
N ASP A 853 -26.24 -7.76 -10.23
CA ASP A 853 -25.83 -7.74 -8.82
C ASP A 853 -25.61 -9.14 -8.20
N THR A 854 -25.79 -10.22 -8.98
CA THR A 854 -25.63 -11.61 -8.52
C THR A 854 -24.61 -12.35 -9.39
N ILE A 855 -25.03 -13.30 -10.21
CA ILE A 855 -24.13 -14.10 -11.07
C ILE A 855 -23.37 -13.22 -12.08
N GLY A 856 -23.92 -12.07 -12.47
CA GLY A 856 -23.27 -11.10 -13.33
C GLY A 856 -22.31 -10.13 -12.64
N ALA A 857 -22.16 -10.20 -11.30
CA ALA A 857 -21.40 -9.22 -10.53
C ALA A 857 -19.92 -9.12 -10.95
N ARG A 858 -19.35 -10.23 -11.44
CA ARG A 858 -17.96 -10.32 -11.89
C ARG A 858 -17.67 -9.56 -13.18
N GLN A 859 -18.67 -9.41 -14.04
CA GLN A 859 -18.56 -8.81 -15.37
C GLN A 859 -18.97 -7.32 -15.40
N GLN A 860 -19.32 -6.75 -14.24
CA GLN A 860 -19.53 -5.31 -14.15
C GLN A 860 -18.21 -4.56 -14.41
N PRO A 861 -18.26 -3.39 -15.08
CA PRO A 861 -17.06 -2.60 -15.37
C PRO A 861 -16.43 -2.04 -14.09
N GLU A 862 -17.26 -1.71 -13.10
CA GLU A 862 -16.86 -1.13 -11.81
C GLU A 862 -17.65 -1.82 -10.68
N LEU A 863 -17.13 -1.73 -9.46
CA LEU A 863 -17.82 -2.23 -8.28
C LEU A 863 -19.00 -1.32 -7.94
N SER A 864 -20.18 -1.92 -7.72
CA SER A 864 -21.28 -1.18 -7.11
C SER A 864 -20.91 -0.75 -5.69
N ARG A 865 -21.50 0.34 -5.20
CA ARG A 865 -21.20 0.84 -3.85
C ARG A 865 -21.45 -0.22 -2.76
N ASP A 866 -22.47 -1.05 -2.93
CA ASP A 866 -22.82 -2.10 -1.98
C ASP A 866 -21.81 -3.26 -2.04
N GLN A 867 -21.39 -3.67 -3.25
CA GLN A 867 -20.31 -4.64 -3.44
C GLN A 867 -19.01 -4.13 -2.79
N ALA A 868 -18.60 -2.90 -3.10
CA ALA A 868 -17.38 -2.31 -2.57
C ALA A 868 -17.35 -2.26 -1.03
N LEU A 869 -18.47 -1.90 -0.39
CA LEU A 869 -18.55 -1.87 1.08
C LEU A 869 -18.51 -3.27 1.70
N TYR A 870 -19.16 -4.26 1.09
CA TYR A 870 -19.11 -5.64 1.54
C TYR A 870 -17.69 -6.21 1.41
N LEU A 871 -17.08 -6.07 0.23
CA LEU A 871 -15.73 -6.50 -0.06
C LEU A 871 -14.70 -5.83 0.86
N ALA A 872 -14.88 -4.54 1.17
CA ALA A 872 -13.98 -3.81 2.07
C ALA A 872 -13.99 -4.40 3.49
N SER A 873 -15.16 -4.78 3.99
CA SER A 873 -15.31 -5.45 5.28
C SER A 873 -14.70 -6.85 5.24
N CYS A 874 -15.08 -7.64 4.24
CA CYS A 874 -14.66 -9.03 4.08
C CYS A 874 -13.12 -9.16 3.96
N ASN A 875 -12.48 -8.31 3.15
CA ASN A 875 -11.02 -8.28 2.97
C ASN A 875 -10.26 -7.61 4.13
N SER A 876 -10.94 -7.10 5.16
CA SER A 876 -10.26 -6.47 6.31
C SER A 876 -9.72 -7.46 7.33
N HIS A 877 -10.16 -8.72 7.26
CA HIS A 877 -9.76 -9.81 8.12
C HIS A 877 -8.63 -10.62 7.48
N HIS A 878 -7.69 -11.12 8.29
CA HIS A 878 -6.68 -12.06 7.82
C HIS A 878 -7.28 -13.47 7.71
N ARG A 879 -6.96 -14.18 6.62
CA ARG A 879 -7.43 -15.54 6.34
C ARG A 879 -6.24 -16.50 6.34
N ASP A 880 -6.36 -17.62 7.06
CA ASP A 880 -5.34 -18.66 7.08
C ASP A 880 -5.28 -19.37 5.71
N LEU A 881 -4.14 -19.29 5.04
CA LEU A 881 -3.89 -19.90 3.74
C LEU A 881 -3.05 -21.18 3.84
N SER A 882 -2.66 -21.60 5.04
CA SER A 882 -1.68 -22.67 5.25
C SER A 882 -2.06 -24.01 4.64
N LEU A 883 -3.35 -24.27 4.42
CA LEU A 883 -3.84 -25.49 3.77
C LEU A 883 -3.47 -25.59 2.28
N ASN A 884 -3.07 -24.48 1.65
CA ASN A 884 -2.67 -24.41 0.24
C ASN A 884 -1.13 -24.44 0.04
N PHE A 885 -0.38 -24.64 1.12
CA PHE A 885 1.08 -24.72 1.20
C PHE A 885 1.45 -25.97 2.02
#